data_AF-A0A164X3Q5-F1
#
_entry.id   AF-A0A164X3Q5-F1
#
_cell.length_a   1.000
_cell.length_b   1.000
_cell.length_c   1.000
_cell.angle_alpha   90.00
_cell.angle_beta   90.00
_cell.angle_gamma   90.00
#
_symmetry.space_group_name_H-M   'P 1'
#
loop_
_entity.id
_entity.type
_entity.pdbx_description
1 polymer ?
#
loop_
_entity_poly.entity_id
_entity_poly.type
_entity_poly.pdbx_seq_one_letter_code
_entity_poly.pdbx_strand_id
1 'polypeptide(L)'
;MTRQPAIPRYKCKSPDCPHPGRTFRTHGARTQHYKKTPQCAHLATRQYHATVEDDLDSSEEDIPLPVRFVYPSAAPDISPDDSVEPLTRSSPAPSSGGSPTPPPPDRRARVEDVLDDEPYVYGCPNLHGFKGTPVKKPYEDYESLLSSIDPKLAKEQQAQAGPSYAPFKSQLDWDTTKWLMKEGLSENAIKHLLEIPEFVEKVGLSGHSVHRMKKLIDRLPPLAPWYSQCVEIDNLPTPYVVYTRDIIAVIRHLFNKPSYANCMAYGPEEHYADEACTERLYNEIHTGKWWSRTQAKIGKGTVVPILISTDKTTLTQFSGDHTAYPVYLSIGNIDKETRKKPSSGAWVLVGYLPTGKFDEEDDISDNAGRKARARLFHASMRVLLEPLIEAGKNGILLVDPKGRTRLCYPILTIYPCDYPEQTLVCATRYMASCPRCHSSKDDYTDNVKGSARNVDETLEKLRKAGKCHTEASAMTHLDPTKLLYVPQPFWADFPHCNIHRIITPDILHQLFQGMVKHAIAWLTLIVSQVELDSRFKRVPPAHGCRHFPRGISILQNASGAEHRDIGKQIMGCLVGCVDDDVLRATRSLLDFVYLAQYKSHSSETLQYLKDALTLFHQEKEAFNRFGGRPGPNFTYPKLHALQHYIECIEDYGSTDNYNTETTERLHINFVKTAYEHSNKKHYIAQMIIWLDRMERIQLYDDYIAFKLRGAFERPSPPTTRPLRTQKLALHPKELDPAFVATAHQIPDFAEQFKLHFQGLQDKVRPPLPVNRSRPTLPIPSIPTPGAIKVWQRVKFFTPNPQLESAPDFVDVAVARPRSNPLNDTGTPARFDPILVRKPDVEDANAFGIDLYNIGILKLIFAIPPDLLRHPTLSLALDDPGTLAYVEWLDVEPDKDEASGMYRVTRPARRFIRHEIIELSSISRTCHLIPDFGSKATRSWSFDTAILKQRAFWLNNYSDNLAFQTLY
;
A
#
# COMPACT_ATOMS: atom_id res chain seq x y z
N MET A 1 -56.13 -11.66 -14.66
CA MET A 1 -56.31 -10.47 -13.79
C MET A 1 -55.69 -10.76 -12.43
N THR A 2 -54.43 -10.40 -12.24
CA THR A 2 -53.72 -10.53 -10.96
C THR A 2 -53.45 -9.12 -10.42
N ARG A 3 -53.91 -8.86 -9.19
CA ARG A 3 -53.86 -7.56 -8.51
C ARG A 3 -52.40 -7.15 -8.25
N GLN A 4 -52.01 -5.96 -8.67
CA GLN A 4 -50.74 -5.33 -8.27
C GLN A 4 -50.75 -5.06 -6.75
N PRO A 5 -49.63 -5.29 -6.04
CA PRO A 5 -49.53 -4.99 -4.61
C PRO A 5 -49.52 -3.47 -4.38
N ALA A 6 -50.19 -3.02 -3.31
CA ALA A 6 -50.32 -1.61 -2.97
C ALA A 6 -48.97 -1.01 -2.56
N ILE A 7 -48.58 0.10 -3.20
CA ILE A 7 -47.34 0.85 -2.92
C ILE A 7 -47.41 1.42 -1.48
N PRO A 8 -46.43 1.17 -0.61
CA PRO A 8 -46.41 1.71 0.74
C PRO A 8 -46.34 3.25 0.72
N ARG A 9 -47.23 3.91 1.47
CA ARG A 9 -47.29 5.39 1.60
C ARG A 9 -46.69 5.84 2.93
N TYR A 10 -45.77 6.79 2.89
CA TYR A 10 -45.06 7.30 4.06
C TYR A 10 -45.81 8.49 4.66
N LYS A 11 -46.22 8.42 5.94
CA LYS A 11 -46.92 9.53 6.62
C LYS A 11 -45.96 10.42 7.40
N CYS A 12 -46.26 11.73 7.44
CA CYS A 12 -45.67 12.65 8.41
C CYS A 12 -46.01 12.17 9.84
N LYS A 13 -44.98 12.03 10.68
CA LYS A 13 -45.10 11.52 12.06
C LYS A 13 -45.14 12.63 13.12
N SER A 14 -45.00 13.90 12.73
CA SER A 14 -45.06 15.02 13.67
C SER A 14 -46.53 15.37 13.95
N PRO A 15 -47.01 15.28 15.21
CA PRO A 15 -48.36 15.72 15.56
C PRO A 15 -48.53 17.24 15.39
N ASP A 16 -47.45 18.01 15.60
CA ASP A 16 -47.44 19.47 15.50
C ASP A 16 -47.17 20.01 14.09
N CYS A 17 -47.25 19.15 13.07
CA CYS A 17 -47.12 19.60 11.68
C CYS A 17 -48.39 20.35 11.25
N PRO A 18 -48.30 21.44 10.47
CA PRO A 18 -49.47 22.08 9.85
C PRO A 18 -50.27 21.15 8.91
N HIS A 19 -49.73 19.97 8.56
CA HIS A 19 -50.43 18.92 7.84
C HIS A 19 -50.16 17.51 8.45
N PRO A 20 -50.74 17.20 9.63
CA PRO A 20 -50.50 15.94 10.31
C PRO A 20 -50.99 14.76 9.48
N GLY A 21 -50.21 13.67 9.42
CA GLY A 21 -50.60 12.46 8.68
C GLY A 21 -50.56 12.58 7.15
N ARG A 22 -50.07 13.70 6.59
CA ARG A 22 -49.86 13.87 5.14
C ARG A 22 -49.05 12.70 4.58
N THR A 23 -49.57 12.09 3.52
CA THR A 23 -48.97 10.91 2.88
C THR A 23 -48.07 11.30 1.71
N PHE A 24 -46.89 10.69 1.67
CA PHE A 24 -45.88 10.87 0.63
C PHE A 24 -45.67 9.55 -0.11
N ARG A 25 -45.51 9.64 -1.43
CA ARG A 25 -45.28 8.46 -2.27
C ARG A 25 -43.87 7.88 -2.10
N THR A 26 -42.91 8.66 -1.60
CA THR A 26 -41.52 8.24 -1.37
C THR A 26 -40.99 8.78 -0.04
N HIS A 27 -39.99 8.09 0.52
CA HIS A 27 -39.32 8.51 1.75
C HIS A 27 -38.66 9.90 1.60
N GLY A 28 -37.98 10.14 0.48
CA GLY A 28 -37.32 11.43 0.20
C GLY A 28 -38.27 12.62 0.18
N ALA A 29 -39.50 12.46 -0.35
CA ALA A 29 -40.50 13.52 -0.33
C ALA A 29 -40.95 13.88 1.10
N ARG A 30 -41.06 12.88 1.98
CA ARG A 30 -41.35 13.09 3.40
C ARG A 30 -40.18 13.79 4.11
N THR A 31 -38.94 13.36 3.86
CA THR A 31 -37.75 13.98 4.45
C THR A 31 -37.58 15.43 3.97
N GLN A 32 -37.90 15.73 2.70
CA GLN A 32 -37.88 17.09 2.19
C GLN A 32 -38.98 17.96 2.82
N HIS A 33 -40.16 17.38 3.09
CA HIS A 33 -41.18 18.03 3.90
C HIS A 33 -40.68 18.33 5.33
N TYR A 34 -40.00 17.39 5.98
CA TYR A 34 -39.41 17.62 7.31
C TYR A 34 -38.35 18.73 7.30
N LYS A 35 -37.53 18.84 6.25
CA LYS A 35 -36.54 19.92 6.10
C LYS A 35 -37.16 21.29 5.84
N LYS A 36 -38.31 21.35 5.15
CA LYS A 36 -38.97 22.61 4.75
C LYS A 36 -40.00 23.10 5.77
N THR A 37 -40.47 22.24 6.66
CA THR A 37 -41.47 22.59 7.66
C THR A 37 -40.79 22.70 9.04
N PRO A 38 -40.66 23.92 9.60
CA PRO A 38 -39.89 24.16 10.83
C PRO A 38 -40.29 23.25 12.00
N GLN A 39 -41.59 23.00 12.18
CA GLN A 39 -42.13 22.15 13.24
C GLN A 39 -41.75 20.67 13.08
N CYS A 40 -41.34 20.25 11.89
CA CYS A 40 -40.90 18.88 11.58
C CYS A 40 -39.37 18.76 11.45
N ALA A 41 -38.61 19.85 11.57
CA ALA A 41 -37.17 19.87 11.33
C ALA A 41 -36.41 18.93 12.27
N HIS A 42 -36.85 18.82 13.52
CA HIS A 42 -36.28 17.89 14.50
C HIS A 42 -36.38 16.42 14.05
N LEU A 43 -37.39 16.04 13.27
CA LEU A 43 -37.51 14.70 12.68
C LEU A 43 -36.59 14.49 11.48
N ALA A 44 -36.22 15.55 10.75
CA ALA A 44 -35.19 15.48 9.72
C ALA A 44 -33.79 15.29 10.34
N THR A 45 -33.49 16.00 11.42
CA THR A 45 -32.25 15.86 12.19
C THR A 45 -32.15 14.47 12.82
N ARG A 46 -33.25 13.97 13.40
CA ARG A 46 -33.32 12.60 13.96
C ARG A 46 -33.20 11.51 12.89
N GLN A 47 -33.72 11.74 11.66
CA GLN A 47 -33.49 10.84 10.51
C GLN A 47 -32.06 10.92 9.95
N TYR A 48 -31.43 12.09 10.03
CA TYR A 48 -30.03 12.29 9.63
C TYR A 48 -29.07 11.62 10.63
N HIS A 49 -29.32 11.75 11.94
CA HIS A 49 -28.57 11.01 12.96
C HIS A 49 -28.77 9.50 12.80
N ALA A 50 -29.97 9.01 12.50
CA ALA A 50 -30.17 7.60 12.18
C ALA A 50 -29.37 7.17 10.93
N THR A 51 -29.21 8.01 9.90
CA THR A 51 -28.41 7.68 8.71
C THR A 51 -26.89 7.85 8.87
N VAL A 52 -26.44 8.59 9.88
CA VAL A 52 -25.01 8.75 10.23
C VAL A 52 -24.60 7.77 11.35
N GLU A 53 -25.54 7.33 12.18
CA GLU A 53 -25.34 6.31 13.21
C GLU A 53 -25.56 4.89 12.66
N ASP A 54 -26.46 4.66 11.69
CA ASP A 54 -26.61 3.34 11.03
C ASP A 54 -25.37 2.97 10.17
N ASP A 55 -24.56 3.96 9.76
CA ASP A 55 -23.24 3.78 9.11
C ASP A 55 -22.13 3.36 10.11
N LEU A 56 -22.43 3.30 11.42
CA LEU A 56 -21.51 2.81 12.45
C LEU A 56 -21.81 1.37 12.92
N ASP A 57 -22.93 0.76 12.51
CA ASP A 57 -23.36 -0.57 13.02
C ASP A 57 -23.93 -1.54 11.97
N SER A 58 -23.83 -1.28 10.66
CA SER A 58 -24.30 -2.21 9.62
C SER A 58 -23.18 -2.74 8.72
N SER A 59 -23.11 -4.08 8.65
CA SER A 59 -22.32 -4.88 7.72
C SER A 59 -22.61 -4.52 6.26
N GLU A 60 -21.56 -4.33 5.47
CA GLU A 60 -21.62 -4.36 4.00
C GLU A 60 -22.34 -5.65 3.54
N GLU A 61 -23.21 -5.54 2.51
CA GLU A 61 -24.61 -5.98 2.57
C GLU A 61 -25.53 -5.51 1.41
N ASP A 62 -25.03 -5.40 0.17
CA ASP A 62 -25.71 -5.29 -1.15
C ASP A 62 -26.80 -4.22 -1.54
N ILE A 63 -26.40 -3.30 -2.45
CA ILE A 63 -26.94 -2.89 -3.82
C ILE A 63 -28.47 -2.62 -4.03
N PRO A 64 -28.99 -1.80 -5.02
CA PRO A 64 -28.48 -0.72 -5.89
C PRO A 64 -29.29 0.61 -5.79
N LEU A 65 -28.81 1.72 -6.37
CA LEU A 65 -29.67 2.87 -6.71
C LEU A 65 -29.53 3.33 -8.18
N PRO A 66 -30.65 3.45 -8.94
CA PRO A 66 -30.66 4.07 -10.26
C PRO A 66 -30.84 5.58 -10.13
N VAL A 67 -29.91 6.33 -10.72
CA VAL A 67 -30.03 7.79 -10.86
C VAL A 67 -30.77 8.09 -12.17
N ARG A 68 -31.93 8.76 -12.08
CA ARG A 68 -32.53 9.50 -13.20
C ARG A 68 -32.59 10.98 -12.85
N PHE A 69 -31.82 11.76 -13.60
CA PHE A 69 -31.86 13.23 -13.61
C PHE A 69 -33.03 13.69 -14.47
N VAL A 70 -33.81 14.63 -13.95
CA VAL A 70 -34.67 15.52 -14.74
C VAL A 70 -34.37 16.94 -14.29
N TYR A 71 -33.78 17.72 -15.20
CA TYR A 71 -33.56 19.16 -15.06
C TYR A 71 -34.89 19.91 -15.13
N PRO A 72 -34.97 21.10 -14.49
CA PRO A 72 -35.66 22.20 -15.16
C PRO A 72 -34.83 23.50 -15.18
N SER A 73 -34.59 23.95 -16.41
CA SER A 73 -34.93 25.27 -16.97
C SER A 73 -35.11 26.48 -16.03
N ALA A 74 -34.32 27.51 -16.36
CA ALA A 74 -34.58 28.96 -16.33
C ALA A 74 -35.05 29.61 -15.01
N ALA A 75 -34.20 30.50 -14.49
CA ALA A 75 -34.60 31.62 -13.63
C ALA A 75 -34.34 32.94 -14.38
N PRO A 76 -35.17 33.98 -14.15
CA PRO A 76 -35.30 35.13 -15.05
C PRO A 76 -34.32 36.28 -14.74
N ASP A 77 -34.21 37.16 -15.73
CA ASP A 77 -33.54 38.46 -15.73
C ASP A 77 -33.80 39.31 -14.48
N ILE A 78 -32.72 39.82 -13.89
CA ILE A 78 -32.72 41.13 -13.23
C ILE A 78 -31.43 41.84 -13.66
N SER A 79 -31.61 42.94 -14.40
CA SER A 79 -30.56 43.84 -14.89
C SER A 79 -30.20 44.92 -13.84
N PRO A 80 -29.06 45.61 -14.02
CA PRO A 80 -28.25 46.18 -12.95
C PRO A 80 -28.43 47.68 -12.79
N ASP A 81 -28.45 48.18 -11.55
CA ASP A 81 -27.77 49.43 -11.20
C ASP A 81 -27.77 49.60 -9.67
N ASP A 82 -26.58 49.80 -9.11
CA ASP A 82 -26.27 50.73 -8.00
C ASP A 82 -24.89 50.39 -7.44
N SER A 83 -23.92 51.21 -7.84
CA SER A 83 -22.58 51.29 -7.28
C SER A 83 -22.62 51.76 -5.83
N VAL A 84 -22.14 50.94 -4.90
CA VAL A 84 -21.83 51.36 -3.52
C VAL A 84 -20.37 51.08 -3.24
N GLU A 85 -19.61 52.14 -2.97
CA GLU A 85 -18.19 52.12 -2.62
C GLU A 85 -17.91 51.32 -1.32
N PRO A 86 -16.70 50.75 -1.14
CA PRO A 86 -16.34 50.00 0.06
C PRO A 86 -16.14 50.96 1.24
N LEU A 87 -16.98 50.83 2.27
CA LEU A 87 -16.78 51.52 3.55
C LEU A 87 -15.57 50.94 4.30
N THR A 88 -14.53 51.75 4.42
CA THR A 88 -13.45 51.58 5.40
C THR A 88 -14.00 51.64 6.83
N ARG A 89 -13.78 50.59 7.63
CA ARG A 89 -13.87 50.67 9.10
C ARG A 89 -12.66 50.00 9.74
N SER A 90 -11.72 50.86 10.08
CA SER A 90 -10.64 50.66 11.05
C SER A 90 -11.19 50.68 12.48
N SER A 91 -10.91 49.65 13.27
CA SER A 91 -10.66 49.71 14.73
C SER A 91 -10.04 48.38 15.21
N PRO A 92 -9.21 48.40 16.27
CA PRO A 92 -7.99 47.61 16.35
C PRO A 92 -8.19 46.22 16.98
N ALA A 93 -7.46 45.23 16.43
CA ALA A 93 -7.30 43.92 17.03
C ALA A 93 -6.37 44.00 18.27
N PRO A 94 -6.64 43.25 19.35
CA PRO A 94 -5.67 43.05 20.41
C PRO A 94 -4.51 42.20 19.89
N SER A 95 -3.29 42.66 20.17
CA SER A 95 -2.00 42.14 19.72
C SER A 95 -1.88 40.62 19.78
N SER A 96 -1.69 40.01 18.62
CA SER A 96 -1.12 38.68 18.45
C SER A 96 0.37 38.72 18.80
N GLY A 97 0.73 38.20 19.96
CA GLY A 97 2.08 37.70 20.19
C GLY A 97 2.29 36.42 19.38
N GLY A 98 2.43 36.56 18.06
CA GLY A 98 2.82 35.47 17.19
C GLY A 98 4.26 35.07 17.50
N SER A 99 4.44 33.91 18.13
CA SER A 99 5.70 33.21 17.95
C SER A 99 5.75 32.83 16.46
N PRO A 100 6.79 33.19 15.70
CA PRO A 100 6.91 32.75 14.32
C PRO A 100 6.95 31.23 14.32
N THR A 101 5.95 30.60 13.73
CA THR A 101 6.05 29.19 13.34
C THR A 101 7.24 29.07 12.41
N PRO A 102 8.18 28.13 12.65
CA PRO A 102 9.30 27.97 11.75
C PRO A 102 8.76 27.65 10.35
N PRO A 103 9.31 28.28 9.29
CA PRO A 103 8.98 27.89 7.93
C PRO A 103 9.25 26.39 7.77
N PRO A 104 8.49 25.68 6.90
CA PRO A 104 8.80 24.30 6.57
C PRO A 104 10.28 24.22 6.16
N PRO A 105 11.02 23.17 6.56
CA PRO A 105 12.43 23.10 6.24
C PRO A 105 12.61 23.14 4.72
N ASP A 106 13.56 23.94 4.25
CA ASP A 106 13.84 24.13 2.82
C ASP A 106 14.19 22.82 2.12
N ARG A 107 14.57 21.80 2.90
CA ARG A 107 14.90 20.44 2.47
C ARG A 107 14.29 19.43 3.44
N ARG A 108 13.82 18.29 2.93
CA ARG A 108 13.50 17.12 3.75
C ARG A 108 14.65 16.16 3.70
N ALA A 109 15.35 15.98 4.83
CA ALA A 109 16.37 14.95 4.90
C ALA A 109 15.79 13.55 4.71
N ARG A 110 16.57 12.76 4.00
CA ARG A 110 16.43 11.32 3.81
C ARG A 110 17.38 10.62 4.79
N VAL A 111 17.18 9.33 5.01
CA VAL A 111 18.14 8.55 5.79
C VAL A 111 19.52 8.57 5.13
N GLU A 112 19.54 8.56 3.81
CA GLU A 112 20.74 8.66 2.98
C GLU A 112 21.54 9.95 3.19
N ASP A 113 20.91 11.03 3.65
CA ASP A 113 21.59 12.32 3.82
C ASP A 113 22.44 12.37 5.10
N VAL A 114 22.19 11.44 6.03
CA VAL A 114 22.98 11.28 7.27
C VAL A 114 23.94 10.08 7.20
N LEU A 115 23.93 9.32 6.11
CA LEU A 115 24.87 8.20 5.92
C LEU A 115 26.26 8.73 5.54
N ASP A 116 27.26 8.43 6.37
CA ASP A 116 28.67 8.66 6.00
C ASP A 116 29.12 7.67 4.90
N ASP A 117 28.66 6.41 5.00
CA ASP A 117 28.94 5.26 4.11
C ASP A 117 27.79 4.22 4.24
N GLU A 118 28.03 2.93 4.03
CA GLU A 118 27.08 1.87 4.42
C GLU A 118 26.79 1.90 5.94
N PRO A 119 25.56 1.52 6.39
CA PRO A 119 25.20 1.57 7.80
C PRO A 119 26.19 0.84 8.71
N TYR A 120 26.63 1.50 9.77
CA TYR A 120 27.49 0.90 10.80
C TYR A 120 26.65 -0.04 11.68
N VAL A 121 26.95 -1.34 11.63
CA VAL A 121 26.19 -2.38 12.32
C VAL A 121 26.91 -2.81 13.60
N TYR A 122 26.25 -2.60 14.74
CA TYR A 122 26.71 -3.01 16.06
C TYR A 122 25.80 -4.06 16.70
N GLY A 123 26.34 -4.80 17.66
CA GLY A 123 25.53 -5.60 18.55
C GLY A 123 24.98 -6.89 17.96
N CYS A 124 25.69 -7.56 17.05
CA CYS A 124 25.42 -8.98 16.76
C CYS A 124 26.01 -9.82 17.91
N PRO A 125 25.26 -10.18 18.98
CA PRO A 125 25.76 -11.24 19.85
C PRO A 125 26.02 -12.43 18.94
N ASN A 126 27.20 -13.02 19.10
CA ASN A 126 27.58 -14.27 18.47
C ASN A 126 26.64 -15.39 18.97
N LEU A 127 25.39 -15.36 18.51
CA LEU A 127 24.37 -16.38 18.70
C LEU A 127 24.74 -17.50 17.72
N HIS A 128 25.86 -18.15 18.03
CA HIS A 128 26.31 -19.33 17.32
C HIS A 128 25.27 -20.44 17.50
N GLY A 129 25.21 -21.35 16.53
CA GLY A 129 24.44 -22.57 16.68
C GLY A 129 24.81 -23.30 17.98
N PHE A 130 23.87 -24.04 18.53
CA PHE A 130 24.06 -24.80 19.75
C PHE A 130 25.26 -25.76 19.60
N LYS A 131 26.35 -25.52 20.36
CA LYS A 131 27.61 -26.28 20.23
C LYS A 131 27.36 -27.78 20.45
N GLY A 132 27.90 -28.62 19.58
CA GLY A 132 27.86 -30.08 19.71
C GLY A 132 26.71 -30.80 19.00
N THR A 133 25.87 -30.10 18.22
CA THR A 133 24.87 -30.75 17.35
C THR A 133 25.36 -30.85 15.89
N PRO A 134 25.16 -31.99 15.21
CA PRO A 134 25.48 -32.12 13.80
C PRO A 134 24.70 -31.10 12.96
N VAL A 135 25.34 -30.57 11.91
CA VAL A 135 24.67 -29.76 10.89
C VAL A 135 23.73 -30.68 10.10
N LYS A 136 22.43 -30.39 10.13
CA LYS A 136 21.45 -31.14 9.33
C LYS A 136 21.53 -30.77 7.86
N LYS A 137 21.23 -31.71 6.98
CA LYS A 137 21.13 -31.44 5.54
C LYS A 137 19.81 -30.71 5.24
N PRO A 138 19.77 -29.82 4.22
CA PRO A 138 18.52 -29.25 3.76
C PRO A 138 17.51 -30.34 3.38
N TYR A 139 16.25 -30.15 3.75
CA TYR A 139 15.15 -31.12 3.55
C TYR A 139 15.28 -32.47 4.26
N GLU A 140 16.24 -32.66 5.17
CA GLU A 140 16.34 -33.89 5.96
C GLU A 140 15.06 -34.19 6.76
N ASP A 141 14.44 -33.17 7.34
CA ASP A 141 13.17 -33.31 8.05
C ASP A 141 12.02 -33.71 7.11
N TYR A 142 12.04 -33.24 5.85
CA TYR A 142 11.07 -33.61 4.82
C TYR A 142 11.23 -35.09 4.41
N GLU A 143 12.47 -35.53 4.21
CA GLU A 143 12.79 -36.93 3.86
C GLU A 143 12.46 -37.90 5.01
N SER A 144 12.69 -37.47 6.26
CA SER A 144 12.29 -38.21 7.45
C SER A 144 10.76 -38.34 7.53
N LEU A 145 10.03 -37.23 7.31
CA LEU A 145 8.58 -37.23 7.30
C LEU A 145 8.01 -38.11 6.17
N LEU A 146 8.58 -38.03 4.97
CA LEU A 146 8.21 -38.91 3.86
C LEU A 146 8.43 -40.39 4.21
N SER A 147 9.58 -40.71 4.81
CA SER A 147 9.90 -42.08 5.24
C SER A 147 8.92 -42.61 6.28
N SER A 148 8.36 -41.73 7.12
CA SER A 148 7.35 -42.10 8.11
C SER A 148 5.95 -42.29 7.51
N ILE A 149 5.56 -41.46 6.54
CA ILE A 149 4.21 -41.47 5.94
C ILE A 149 4.07 -42.52 4.84
N ASP A 150 5.08 -42.65 3.98
CA ASP A 150 5.10 -43.60 2.87
C ASP A 150 6.51 -44.21 2.71
N PRO A 151 6.86 -45.22 3.55
CA PRO A 151 8.18 -45.85 3.52
C PRO A 151 8.53 -46.46 2.16
N LYS A 152 7.53 -46.87 1.37
CA LYS A 152 7.72 -47.42 0.04
C LYS A 152 8.15 -46.33 -0.93
N LEU A 153 7.44 -45.20 -0.92
CA LEU A 153 7.78 -44.04 -1.73
C LEU A 153 9.16 -43.48 -1.39
N ALA A 154 9.51 -43.41 -0.11
CA ALA A 154 10.85 -42.98 0.33
C ALA A 154 11.96 -43.88 -0.24
N LYS A 155 11.77 -45.21 -0.23
CA LYS A 155 12.71 -46.15 -0.85
C LYS A 155 12.81 -45.97 -2.37
N GLU A 156 11.67 -45.74 -3.05
CA GLU A 156 11.64 -45.45 -4.49
C GLU A 156 12.41 -44.17 -4.83
N GLN A 157 12.30 -43.13 -3.99
CA GLN A 157 13.05 -41.88 -4.16
C GLN A 157 14.56 -42.05 -3.87
N GLN A 158 14.93 -42.84 -2.87
CA GLN A 158 16.33 -43.11 -2.51
C GLN A 158 17.05 -44.04 -3.49
N ALA A 159 16.33 -44.93 -4.18
CA ALA A 159 16.91 -45.90 -5.11
C ALA A 159 17.38 -45.28 -6.44
N GLN A 160 16.94 -44.06 -6.78
CA GLN A 160 17.34 -43.38 -8.01
C GLN A 160 18.56 -42.49 -7.76
N ALA A 161 19.55 -42.56 -8.64
CA ALA A 161 20.77 -41.73 -8.58
C ALA A 161 20.53 -40.24 -8.90
N GLY A 162 19.33 -39.88 -9.38
CA GLY A 162 18.90 -38.51 -9.70
C GLY A 162 17.57 -38.14 -9.02
N PRO A 163 17.02 -36.93 -9.27
CA PRO A 163 15.79 -36.48 -8.65
C PRO A 163 14.62 -37.35 -9.08
N SER A 164 14.10 -38.14 -8.14
CA SER A 164 12.91 -38.95 -8.34
C SER A 164 11.67 -38.08 -8.27
N TYR A 165 10.83 -38.18 -9.30
CA TYR A 165 9.52 -37.52 -9.32
C TYR A 165 8.43 -38.36 -8.65
N ALA A 166 8.75 -39.52 -8.07
CA ALA A 166 7.77 -40.37 -7.39
C ALA A 166 6.99 -39.56 -6.32
N PRO A 167 5.65 -39.67 -6.24
CA PRO A 167 4.83 -40.75 -6.76
C PRO A 167 4.39 -40.57 -8.22
N PHE A 168 4.90 -39.56 -8.91
CA PHE A 168 4.69 -39.32 -10.34
C PHE A 168 5.73 -40.11 -11.16
N LYS A 169 5.34 -40.51 -12.37
CA LYS A 169 6.18 -41.33 -13.27
C LYS A 169 7.37 -40.55 -13.84
N SER A 170 7.21 -39.25 -14.03
CA SER A 170 8.18 -38.39 -14.73
C SER A 170 8.01 -36.92 -14.34
N GLN A 171 8.96 -36.09 -14.79
CA GLN A 171 8.85 -34.64 -14.70
C GLN A 171 7.59 -34.12 -15.40
N LEU A 172 7.29 -34.63 -16.61
CA LEU A 172 6.12 -34.20 -17.38
C LEU A 172 4.81 -34.54 -16.66
N ASP A 173 4.73 -35.70 -16.00
CA ASP A 173 3.59 -36.10 -15.17
C ASP A 173 3.41 -35.17 -13.97
N TRP A 174 4.51 -34.82 -13.30
CA TRP A 174 4.49 -33.85 -12.20
C TRP A 174 4.06 -32.46 -12.67
N ASP A 175 4.70 -31.91 -13.70
CA ASP A 175 4.44 -30.54 -14.18
C ASP A 175 3.01 -30.41 -14.72
N THR A 176 2.50 -31.43 -15.40
CA THR A 176 1.11 -31.45 -15.87
C THR A 176 0.13 -31.53 -14.69
N THR A 177 0.37 -32.41 -13.72
CA THR A 177 -0.52 -32.54 -12.55
C THR A 177 -0.52 -31.26 -11.71
N LYS A 178 0.66 -30.67 -11.46
CA LYS A 178 0.83 -29.39 -10.78
C LYS A 178 0.07 -28.27 -11.48
N TRP A 179 0.20 -28.16 -12.81
CA TRP A 179 -0.51 -27.16 -13.62
C TRP A 179 -2.02 -27.33 -13.51
N LEU A 180 -2.54 -28.55 -13.75
CA LEU A 180 -3.98 -28.83 -13.69
C LEU A 180 -4.60 -28.46 -12.33
N MET A 181 -3.86 -28.66 -11.25
CA MET A 181 -4.34 -28.38 -9.90
C MET A 181 -4.22 -26.91 -9.48
N LYS A 182 -3.26 -26.16 -10.04
CA LYS A 182 -2.99 -24.75 -9.68
C LYS A 182 -3.80 -23.74 -10.50
N GLU A 183 -4.13 -24.03 -11.76
CA GLU A 183 -4.75 -23.06 -12.69
C GLU A 183 -6.25 -22.77 -12.45
N GLY A 184 -6.83 -23.28 -11.37
CA GLY A 184 -8.23 -22.97 -11.04
C GLY A 184 -9.26 -23.66 -11.95
N LEU A 185 -8.86 -24.70 -12.70
CA LEU A 185 -9.78 -25.43 -13.58
C LEU A 185 -10.85 -26.17 -12.77
N SER A 186 -12.08 -26.18 -13.27
CA SER A 186 -13.15 -26.99 -12.67
C SER A 186 -12.81 -28.48 -12.78
N GLU A 187 -13.25 -29.29 -11.81
CA GLU A 187 -13.01 -30.74 -11.86
C GLU A 187 -13.58 -31.39 -13.12
N ASN A 188 -14.69 -30.87 -13.65
CA ASN A 188 -15.27 -31.31 -14.91
C ASN A 188 -14.39 -30.94 -16.12
N ALA A 189 -13.77 -29.75 -16.12
CA ALA A 189 -12.84 -29.38 -17.19
C ALA A 189 -11.60 -30.29 -17.20
N ILE A 190 -11.03 -30.57 -16.02
CA ILE A 190 -9.92 -31.52 -15.90
C ILE A 190 -10.36 -32.92 -16.34
N LYS A 191 -11.55 -33.36 -15.91
CA LYS A 191 -12.12 -34.65 -16.33
C LYS A 191 -12.24 -34.74 -17.85
N HIS A 192 -12.82 -33.75 -18.52
CA HIS A 192 -12.95 -33.74 -19.98
C HIS A 192 -11.59 -33.77 -20.68
N LEU A 193 -10.58 -33.09 -20.14
CA LEU A 193 -9.21 -33.15 -20.67
C LEU A 193 -8.63 -34.58 -20.56
N LEU A 194 -8.85 -35.25 -19.43
CA LEU A 194 -8.38 -36.62 -19.20
C LEU A 194 -9.15 -37.66 -20.05
N GLU A 195 -10.35 -37.33 -20.53
CA GLU A 195 -11.15 -38.17 -21.43
C GLU A 195 -10.76 -38.01 -22.91
N ILE A 196 -9.90 -37.03 -23.27
CA ILE A 196 -9.38 -36.89 -24.64
C ILE A 196 -8.60 -38.17 -25.01
N PRO A 197 -8.94 -38.85 -26.13
CA PRO A 197 -8.27 -40.08 -26.54
C PRO A 197 -6.74 -39.91 -26.58
N GLU A 198 -6.04 -40.91 -26.05
CA GLU A 198 -4.56 -40.99 -25.97
C GLU A 198 -3.87 -39.90 -25.13
N PHE A 199 -4.57 -38.91 -24.57
CA PHE A 199 -3.92 -37.81 -23.83
C PHE A 199 -3.14 -38.31 -22.61
N VAL A 200 -3.77 -39.10 -21.74
CA VAL A 200 -3.17 -39.66 -20.51
C VAL A 200 -1.94 -40.51 -20.84
N GLU A 201 -2.01 -41.30 -21.92
CA GLU A 201 -0.92 -42.17 -22.36
C GLU A 201 0.24 -41.36 -22.96
N LYS A 202 -0.05 -40.42 -23.87
CA LYS A 202 0.96 -39.59 -24.54
C LYS A 202 1.72 -38.68 -23.58
N VAL A 203 1.03 -38.11 -22.60
CA VAL A 203 1.65 -37.28 -21.56
C VAL A 203 2.34 -38.16 -20.49
N GLY A 204 1.91 -39.42 -20.35
CA GLY A 204 2.48 -40.37 -19.40
C GLY A 204 1.99 -40.18 -17.96
N LEU A 205 0.73 -39.76 -17.77
CA LEU A 205 0.20 -39.40 -16.46
C LEU A 205 0.05 -40.61 -15.51
N SER A 206 0.30 -40.39 -14.22
CA SER A 206 0.03 -41.37 -13.16
C SER A 206 -1.43 -41.37 -12.68
N GLY A 207 -2.14 -40.27 -12.91
CA GLY A 207 -3.57 -40.12 -12.60
C GLY A 207 -4.43 -40.03 -13.85
N HIS A 208 -5.36 -40.97 -14.04
CA HIS A 208 -6.38 -40.94 -15.09
C HIS A 208 -7.69 -40.28 -14.61
N SER A 209 -7.72 -39.74 -13.39
CA SER A 209 -8.85 -39.01 -12.83
C SER A 209 -8.37 -37.96 -11.84
N VAL A 210 -9.18 -36.92 -11.66
CA VAL A 210 -8.95 -35.87 -10.65
C VAL A 210 -8.77 -36.48 -9.25
N HIS A 211 -9.59 -37.49 -8.91
CA HIS A 211 -9.48 -38.21 -7.65
C HIS A 211 -8.12 -38.89 -7.47
N ARG A 212 -7.64 -39.58 -8.52
CA ARG A 212 -6.33 -40.25 -8.47
C ARG A 212 -5.18 -39.26 -8.35
N MET A 213 -5.24 -38.15 -9.08
CA MET A 213 -4.24 -37.09 -8.97
C MET A 213 -4.19 -36.49 -7.56
N LYS A 214 -5.34 -36.17 -6.97
CA LYS A 214 -5.45 -35.72 -5.57
C LYS A 214 -4.84 -36.74 -4.60
N LYS A 215 -5.14 -38.03 -4.78
CA LYS A 215 -4.55 -39.11 -3.97
C LYS A 215 -3.03 -39.24 -4.11
N LEU A 216 -2.46 -38.93 -5.27
CA LEU A 216 -1.00 -38.90 -5.45
C LEU A 216 -0.39 -37.74 -4.66
N ILE A 217 -1.01 -36.55 -4.70
CA ILE A 217 -0.58 -35.39 -3.92
C ILE A 217 -0.71 -35.66 -2.41
N ASP A 218 -1.78 -36.33 -1.98
CA ASP A 218 -2.02 -36.69 -0.57
C ASP A 218 -0.93 -37.62 0.01
N ARG A 219 -0.12 -38.29 -0.84
CA ARG A 219 1.04 -39.11 -0.43
C ARG A 219 2.31 -38.30 -0.15
N LEU A 220 2.38 -37.05 -0.61
CA LEU A 220 3.52 -36.15 -0.35
C LEU A 220 3.45 -35.62 1.10
N PRO A 221 4.56 -35.35 1.80
CA PRO A 221 4.54 -34.78 3.15
C PRO A 221 3.79 -33.44 3.23
N PRO A 222 2.88 -33.26 4.20
CA PRO A 222 2.25 -31.96 4.49
C PRO A 222 3.24 -30.98 5.13
N LEU A 223 2.93 -29.69 5.07
CA LEU A 223 3.66 -28.64 5.79
C LEU A 223 3.51 -28.81 7.30
N ALA A 224 2.27 -28.87 7.76
CA ALA A 224 1.90 -29.12 9.14
C ALA A 224 0.47 -29.67 9.20
N PRO A 225 0.17 -30.58 10.14
CA PRO A 225 -1.14 -31.18 10.30
C PRO A 225 -2.20 -30.17 10.73
N TRP A 226 -3.43 -30.40 10.26
CA TRP A 226 -4.63 -29.66 10.64
C TRP A 226 -5.45 -30.44 11.66
N TYR A 227 -6.07 -29.72 12.58
CA TYR A 227 -6.94 -30.24 13.63
C TYR A 227 -8.25 -29.44 13.68
N SER A 228 -9.31 -30.10 14.12
CA SER A 228 -10.58 -29.46 14.47
C SER A 228 -10.85 -29.69 15.95
N GLN A 229 -11.14 -28.63 16.70
CA GLN A 229 -11.43 -28.71 18.12
C GLN A 229 -12.73 -27.95 18.41
N CYS A 230 -13.56 -28.50 19.29
CA CYS A 230 -14.75 -27.82 19.78
C CYS A 230 -14.36 -26.86 20.90
N VAL A 231 -14.85 -25.63 20.82
CA VAL A 231 -14.73 -24.61 21.85
C VAL A 231 -16.12 -24.25 22.34
N GLU A 232 -16.30 -24.35 23.65
CA GLU A 232 -17.52 -23.97 24.34
C GLU A 232 -17.29 -22.69 25.12
N ILE A 233 -18.25 -21.77 25.04
CA ILE A 233 -18.29 -20.57 25.85
C ILE A 233 -19.64 -20.49 26.57
N ASP A 234 -19.63 -19.99 27.80
CA ASP A 234 -20.84 -19.61 28.54
C ASP A 234 -21.89 -20.72 28.76
N ASN A 235 -21.48 -21.99 28.69
CA ASN A 235 -22.38 -23.15 28.72
C ASN A 235 -23.50 -23.06 27.66
N LEU A 236 -23.26 -22.36 26.55
CA LEU A 236 -24.18 -22.35 25.41
C LEU A 236 -24.29 -23.78 24.84
N PRO A 237 -25.49 -24.18 24.38
CA PRO A 237 -25.75 -25.57 23.98
C PRO A 237 -24.97 -26.02 22.73
N THR A 238 -24.42 -25.08 21.96
CA THR A 238 -23.78 -25.35 20.68
C THR A 238 -22.26 -25.20 20.79
N PRO A 239 -21.47 -26.28 20.66
CA PRO A 239 -20.02 -26.19 20.57
C PRO A 239 -19.60 -25.59 19.22
N TYR A 240 -18.63 -24.69 19.24
CA TYR A 240 -18.09 -24.05 18.04
C TYR A 240 -16.83 -24.76 17.56
N VAL A 241 -16.78 -25.14 16.28
CA VAL A 241 -15.59 -25.80 15.72
C VAL A 241 -14.56 -24.76 15.32
N VAL A 242 -13.37 -24.85 15.93
CA VAL A 242 -12.17 -24.12 15.52
C VAL A 242 -11.29 -25.06 14.71
N TYR A 243 -10.83 -24.60 13.56
CA TYR A 243 -9.82 -25.31 12.78
C TYR A 243 -8.45 -24.70 13.07
N THR A 244 -7.51 -25.51 13.52
CA THR A 244 -6.16 -25.08 13.92
C THR A 244 -5.10 -25.92 13.23
N ARG A 245 -3.90 -25.37 13.12
CA ARG A 245 -2.72 -26.05 12.59
C ARG A 245 -1.68 -26.17 13.69
N ASP A 246 -0.82 -27.20 13.63
CA ASP A 246 0.34 -27.27 14.53
C ASP A 246 1.26 -26.07 14.30
N ILE A 247 1.16 -25.09 15.19
CA ILE A 247 1.87 -23.83 15.09
C ILE A 247 3.38 -23.99 15.24
N ILE A 248 3.83 -24.98 16.01
CA ILE A 248 5.26 -25.26 16.20
C ILE A 248 5.83 -25.91 14.94
N ALA A 249 5.09 -26.81 14.29
CA ALA A 249 5.46 -27.35 12.99
C ALA A 249 5.55 -26.26 11.92
N VAL A 250 4.62 -25.30 11.90
CA VAL A 250 4.68 -24.14 11.00
C VAL A 250 5.91 -23.26 11.27
N ILE A 251 6.23 -22.97 12.53
CA ILE A 251 7.44 -22.21 12.90
C ILE A 251 8.70 -22.97 12.47
N ARG A 252 8.78 -24.29 12.70
CA ARG A 252 9.89 -25.12 12.22
C ARG A 252 10.04 -25.03 10.71
N HIS A 253 8.94 -25.09 9.96
CA HIS A 253 8.96 -24.97 8.51
C HIS A 253 9.50 -23.62 8.06
N LEU A 254 8.95 -22.52 8.59
CA LEU A 254 9.39 -21.15 8.24
C LEU A 254 10.86 -20.92 8.61
N PHE A 255 11.31 -21.43 9.75
CA PHE A 255 12.68 -21.20 10.23
C PHE A 255 13.73 -22.07 9.50
N ASN A 256 13.35 -23.23 8.97
CA ASN A 256 14.24 -24.17 8.28
C ASN A 256 14.25 -23.99 6.74
N LYS A 257 13.30 -23.23 6.15
CA LYS A 257 13.16 -23.18 4.68
C LYS A 257 14.47 -22.73 4.00
N PRO A 258 15.12 -23.59 3.17
CA PRO A 258 16.45 -23.28 2.64
C PRO A 258 16.51 -22.04 1.74
N SER A 259 15.40 -21.68 1.08
CA SER A 259 15.28 -20.45 0.29
C SER A 259 15.46 -19.18 1.13
N TYR A 260 15.37 -19.25 2.45
CA TYR A 260 15.53 -18.11 3.36
C TYR A 260 16.96 -17.92 3.90
N ALA A 261 17.94 -18.72 3.47
CA ALA A 261 19.29 -18.71 4.05
C ALA A 261 20.01 -17.35 4.05
N ASN A 262 19.62 -16.44 3.17
CA ASN A 262 20.22 -15.11 3.02
C ASN A 262 19.28 -13.96 3.39
N CYS A 263 18.10 -14.25 3.92
CA CYS A 263 17.10 -13.25 4.33
C CYS A 263 16.67 -13.45 5.80
N MET A 264 17.54 -14.01 6.63
CA MET A 264 17.23 -14.36 8.03
C MET A 264 18.15 -13.61 9.00
N ALA A 265 17.55 -12.93 9.96
CA ALA A 265 18.22 -12.38 11.14
C ALA A 265 18.01 -13.30 12.36
N TYR A 266 19.06 -13.50 13.17
CA TYR A 266 19.04 -14.43 14.32
C TYR A 266 19.20 -13.75 15.68
N GLY A 267 19.40 -12.43 15.69
CA GLY A 267 19.59 -11.61 16.86
C GLY A 267 19.31 -10.14 16.54
N PRO A 268 19.23 -9.29 17.56
CA PRO A 268 19.11 -7.86 17.36
C PRO A 268 20.38 -7.29 16.74
N GLU A 269 20.24 -6.20 16.00
CA GLU A 269 21.34 -5.39 15.48
C GLU A 269 21.05 -3.92 15.73
N GLU A 270 22.11 -3.12 15.73
CA GLU A 270 22.05 -1.69 15.98
C GLU A 270 22.69 -1.00 14.78
N HIS A 271 21.88 -0.37 13.93
CA HIS A 271 22.36 0.24 12.69
C HIS A 271 22.49 1.75 12.89
N TYR A 272 23.63 2.31 12.54
CA TYR A 272 23.91 3.74 12.65
C TYR A 272 24.32 4.33 11.31
N ALA A 273 24.03 5.61 11.13
CA ALA A 273 24.40 6.33 9.92
C ALA A 273 25.88 6.78 9.91
N ASP A 274 26.45 6.95 11.10
CA ASP A 274 27.81 7.42 11.34
C ASP A 274 28.62 6.44 12.22
N GLU A 275 29.96 6.49 12.11
CA GLU A 275 30.86 5.64 12.89
C GLU A 275 30.77 5.94 14.40
N ALA A 276 30.48 7.19 14.75
CA ALA A 276 30.36 7.67 16.13
C ALA A 276 29.08 7.21 16.84
N CYS A 277 28.21 6.47 16.16
CA CYS A 277 26.93 5.96 16.64
C CYS A 277 25.96 7.04 17.13
N THR A 278 25.93 8.20 16.47
CA THR A 278 25.07 9.31 16.89
C THR A 278 23.67 9.24 16.28
N GLU A 279 23.54 8.81 15.02
CA GLU A 279 22.28 8.72 14.30
C GLU A 279 21.82 7.26 14.13
N ARG A 280 20.77 6.89 14.87
CA ARG A 280 20.21 5.53 14.85
C ARG A 280 19.28 5.31 13.67
N LEU A 281 19.41 4.17 13.00
CA LEU A 281 18.57 3.74 11.88
C LEU A 281 17.61 2.61 12.28
N TYR A 282 16.35 2.74 11.87
CA TYR A 282 15.30 1.74 12.07
C TYR A 282 14.73 1.29 10.72
N ASN A 283 14.92 0.02 10.37
CA ASN A 283 14.49 -0.53 9.08
C ASN A 283 13.73 -1.87 9.22
N GLU A 284 14.28 -2.85 9.91
CA GLU A 284 13.79 -4.21 10.07
C GLU A 284 13.50 -4.47 11.56
N ILE A 285 12.72 -5.50 11.85
CA ILE A 285 12.32 -5.82 13.23
C ILE A 285 13.55 -6.03 14.15
N HIS A 286 14.64 -6.59 13.63
CA HIS A 286 15.86 -6.83 14.38
C HIS A 286 16.66 -5.56 14.70
N THR A 287 16.43 -4.47 13.98
CA THR A 287 17.02 -3.15 14.27
C THR A 287 16.27 -2.37 15.35
N GLY A 288 15.02 -2.78 15.61
CA GLY A 288 14.13 -2.14 16.56
C GLY A 288 14.47 -2.43 18.03
N LYS A 289 14.16 -1.46 18.90
CA LYS A 289 14.39 -1.50 20.34
C LYS A 289 13.67 -2.66 21.03
N TRP A 290 12.57 -3.16 20.46
CA TRP A 290 11.87 -4.31 21.05
C TRP A 290 12.74 -5.57 21.05
N TRP A 291 13.43 -5.88 19.94
CA TRP A 291 14.19 -7.12 19.85
C TRP A 291 15.34 -7.11 20.85
N SER A 292 16.10 -6.01 20.93
CA SER A 292 17.20 -5.87 21.91
C SER A 292 16.70 -6.04 23.35
N ARG A 293 15.59 -5.41 23.73
CA ARG A 293 15.00 -5.54 25.09
C ARG A 293 14.52 -6.96 25.38
N THR A 294 13.93 -7.64 24.40
CA THR A 294 13.43 -9.01 24.56
C THR A 294 14.58 -10.01 24.62
N GLN A 295 15.59 -9.85 23.76
CA GLN A 295 16.79 -10.67 23.76
C GLN A 295 17.55 -10.56 25.10
N ALA A 296 17.61 -9.36 25.69
CA ALA A 296 18.24 -9.15 26.99
C ALA A 296 17.51 -9.91 28.13
N LYS A 297 16.18 -10.05 28.06
CA LYS A 297 15.40 -10.82 29.05
C LYS A 297 15.59 -12.33 28.90
N ILE A 298 15.72 -12.81 27.66
CA ILE A 298 15.90 -14.23 27.35
C ILE A 298 17.35 -14.69 27.60
N GLY A 299 18.32 -13.80 27.39
CA GLY A 299 19.74 -14.11 27.54
C GLY A 299 20.27 -14.94 26.37
N LYS A 300 20.64 -16.20 26.62
CA LYS A 300 21.23 -17.08 25.60
C LYS A 300 20.14 -17.74 24.75
N GLY A 301 20.19 -17.52 23.44
CA GLY A 301 19.27 -18.11 22.47
C GLY A 301 18.87 -17.10 21.40
N THR A 302 18.09 -17.55 20.43
CA THR A 302 17.56 -16.70 19.34
C THR A 302 16.09 -16.40 19.60
N VAL A 303 15.73 -15.11 19.65
CA VAL A 303 14.31 -14.72 19.62
C VAL A 303 13.73 -15.03 18.24
N VAL A 304 12.53 -15.60 18.22
CA VAL A 304 11.71 -15.79 17.02
C VAL A 304 10.48 -14.89 17.18
N PRO A 305 10.50 -13.67 16.63
CA PRO A 305 9.35 -12.78 16.76
C PRO A 305 8.18 -13.36 15.98
N ILE A 306 7.02 -13.55 16.62
CA ILE A 306 5.83 -14.10 15.98
C ILE A 306 4.91 -12.94 15.60
N LEU A 307 4.53 -12.92 14.31
CA LEU A 307 3.55 -12.01 13.74
C LEU A 307 2.25 -12.77 13.52
N ILE A 308 1.14 -12.28 14.10
CA ILE A 308 -0.20 -12.85 13.93
C ILE A 308 -1.13 -11.81 13.37
N SER A 309 -1.87 -12.15 12.31
CA SER A 309 -2.93 -11.30 11.77
C SER A 309 -4.23 -12.08 11.66
N THR A 310 -5.32 -11.42 12.04
CA THR A 310 -6.69 -11.91 11.95
C THR A 310 -7.52 -10.87 11.24
N ASP A 311 -8.39 -11.32 10.34
CA ASP A 311 -9.37 -10.45 9.70
C ASP A 311 -10.56 -11.30 9.22
N LYS A 312 -11.77 -10.91 9.63
CA LYS A 312 -13.00 -11.61 9.26
C LYS A 312 -13.43 -11.11 7.88
N THR A 313 -13.56 -12.03 6.93
CA THR A 313 -13.82 -11.67 5.52
C THR A 313 -15.04 -12.37 4.94
N THR A 314 -15.80 -11.65 4.13
CA THR A 314 -16.97 -12.17 3.40
C THR A 314 -16.54 -12.92 2.14
N LEU A 315 -17.17 -14.07 1.91
CA LEU A 315 -16.84 -15.00 0.82
C LEU A 315 -17.69 -14.81 -0.43
N THR A 316 -18.84 -14.16 -0.31
CA THR A 316 -19.79 -13.90 -1.40
C THR A 316 -20.02 -12.40 -1.54
N GLN A 317 -20.11 -11.91 -2.78
CA GLN A 317 -20.31 -10.49 -3.07
C GLN A 317 -21.78 -10.04 -2.98
N PHE A 318 -22.74 -10.97 -2.89
CA PHE A 318 -24.17 -10.71 -3.10
C PHE A 318 -25.13 -11.28 -2.02
N SER A 319 -24.60 -11.98 -1.01
CA SER A 319 -25.40 -12.81 -0.09
C SER A 319 -24.61 -13.23 1.14
N GLY A 320 -23.74 -12.40 1.69
CA GLY A 320 -22.68 -12.70 2.68
C GLY A 320 -23.08 -13.29 4.05
N ASP A 321 -24.11 -14.12 4.03
CA ASP A 321 -24.26 -15.35 4.81
C ASP A 321 -22.99 -16.22 4.92
N HIS A 322 -22.05 -16.11 3.98
CA HIS A 322 -20.80 -16.86 3.98
C HIS A 322 -19.60 -15.99 4.35
N THR A 323 -18.99 -16.28 5.51
CA THR A 323 -17.81 -15.58 6.04
C THR A 323 -16.75 -16.59 6.48
N ALA A 324 -15.48 -16.22 6.34
CA ALA A 324 -14.36 -16.95 6.93
C ALA A 324 -13.58 -16.03 7.86
N TYR A 325 -12.98 -16.63 8.89
CA TYR A 325 -12.14 -15.89 9.84
C TYR A 325 -10.74 -16.50 9.91
N PRO A 326 -9.89 -16.24 8.90
CA PRO A 326 -8.53 -16.76 8.86
C PRO A 326 -7.62 -16.17 9.95
N VAL A 327 -6.64 -16.98 10.37
CA VAL A 327 -5.50 -16.56 11.19
C VAL A 327 -4.22 -16.84 10.43
N TYR A 328 -3.38 -15.83 10.21
CA TYR A 328 -2.09 -15.95 9.54
C TYR A 328 -0.93 -15.80 10.51
N LEU A 329 0.15 -16.53 10.25
CA LEU A 329 1.40 -16.45 10.99
C LEU A 329 2.60 -16.19 10.07
N SER A 330 3.50 -15.32 10.53
CA SER A 330 4.86 -15.16 9.99
C SER A 330 5.86 -15.03 11.16
N ILE A 331 7.15 -15.14 10.84
CA ILE A 331 8.24 -14.88 11.78
C ILE A 331 9.02 -13.60 11.43
N GLY A 332 9.48 -12.89 12.46
CA GLY A 332 10.21 -11.63 12.37
C GLY A 332 11.66 -11.79 11.89
N ASN A 333 12.17 -13.02 11.92
CA ASN A 333 13.51 -13.37 11.46
C ASN A 333 13.68 -13.21 9.96
N ILE A 334 12.62 -13.44 9.16
CA ILE A 334 12.65 -13.26 7.71
C ILE A 334 12.73 -11.76 7.40
N ASP A 335 13.41 -11.27 6.37
CA ASP A 335 13.36 -9.84 6.03
C ASP A 335 11.97 -9.40 5.52
N LYS A 336 11.66 -8.11 5.62
CA LYS A 336 10.33 -7.60 5.25
C LYS A 336 10.02 -7.72 3.76
N GLU A 337 11.01 -7.59 2.88
CA GLU A 337 10.82 -7.70 1.42
C GLU A 337 10.42 -9.12 1.00
N THR A 338 10.92 -10.13 1.71
CA THR A 338 10.54 -11.52 1.55
C THR A 338 9.16 -11.79 2.15
N ARG A 339 8.85 -11.23 3.33
CA ARG A 339 7.51 -11.34 3.93
C ARG A 339 6.40 -10.74 3.07
N LYS A 340 6.64 -9.60 2.43
CA LYS A 340 5.63 -8.91 1.59
C LYS A 340 5.30 -9.62 0.28
N LYS A 341 6.11 -10.60 -0.15
CA LYS A 341 5.88 -11.38 -1.37
C LYS A 341 5.01 -12.59 -1.04
N PRO A 342 3.71 -12.64 -1.43
CA PRO A 342 2.88 -13.81 -1.11
C PRO A 342 3.45 -15.12 -1.66
N SER A 343 4.17 -15.05 -2.79
CA SER A 343 4.84 -16.20 -3.42
C SER A 343 6.05 -16.72 -2.65
N SER A 344 6.60 -16.00 -1.66
CA SER A 344 7.72 -16.50 -0.86
C SER A 344 7.30 -17.64 0.07
N GLY A 345 6.02 -17.66 0.48
CA GLY A 345 5.51 -18.56 1.52
C GLY A 345 5.96 -18.16 2.92
N ALA A 346 6.30 -16.89 3.15
CA ALA A 346 6.71 -16.38 4.48
C ALA A 346 5.54 -16.18 5.44
N TRP A 347 4.31 -16.08 4.91
CA TRP A 347 3.07 -16.11 5.67
C TRP A 347 2.35 -17.45 5.44
N VAL A 348 1.89 -18.06 6.53
CA VAL A 348 1.18 -19.34 6.52
C VAL A 348 -0.16 -19.19 7.23
N LEU A 349 -1.22 -19.75 6.65
CA LEU A 349 -2.51 -19.87 7.31
C LEU A 349 -2.43 -20.93 8.42
N VAL A 350 -2.76 -20.54 9.65
CA VAL A 350 -2.66 -21.40 10.84
C VAL A 350 -4.01 -21.74 11.47
N GLY A 351 -5.09 -21.07 11.08
CA GLY A 351 -6.41 -21.41 11.60
C GLY A 351 -7.57 -20.73 10.88
N TYR A 352 -8.76 -21.28 11.10
CA TYR A 352 -10.04 -20.60 10.87
C TYR A 352 -10.83 -20.55 12.17
N LEU A 353 -11.12 -19.34 12.62
CA LEU A 353 -11.94 -19.10 13.80
C LEU A 353 -13.43 -19.24 13.45
N PRO A 354 -14.26 -19.69 14.39
CA PRO A 354 -15.71 -19.66 14.25
C PRO A 354 -16.19 -18.21 14.31
N THR A 355 -17.10 -17.84 13.41
CA THR A 355 -17.65 -16.47 13.35
C THR A 355 -18.82 -16.25 14.30
N GLY A 356 -19.47 -17.33 14.74
CA GLY A 356 -20.58 -17.32 15.70
C GLY A 356 -21.79 -16.51 15.23
N LYS A 357 -22.85 -17.20 14.79
CA LYS A 357 -24.18 -16.59 14.70
C LYS A 357 -24.73 -16.58 16.13
N PHE A 358 -25.02 -15.38 16.62
CA PHE A 358 -25.58 -15.11 17.96
C PHE A 358 -26.68 -14.10 17.66
N ASP A 359 -27.81 -14.64 17.21
CA ASP A 359 -28.83 -13.88 16.51
C ASP A 359 -30.07 -13.78 17.41
N GLU A 360 -31.06 -12.94 17.08
CA GLU A 360 -32.31 -12.84 17.87
C GLU A 360 -33.07 -14.17 17.95
N GLU A 361 -32.85 -15.07 16.99
CA GLU A 361 -33.39 -16.44 16.99
C GLU A 361 -32.84 -17.31 18.13
N ASP A 362 -31.71 -16.92 18.75
CA ASP A 362 -31.12 -17.59 19.92
C ASP A 362 -31.56 -16.96 21.26
N ASP A 363 -32.52 -16.01 21.26
CA ASP A 363 -32.94 -15.21 22.44
C ASP A 363 -31.80 -14.40 23.09
N ILE A 364 -30.76 -14.02 22.33
CA ILE A 364 -29.60 -13.26 22.82
C ILE A 364 -29.65 -11.80 22.34
N SER A 365 -29.62 -10.84 23.26
CA SER A 365 -29.49 -9.40 22.90
C SER A 365 -28.15 -9.09 22.19
N ASP A 366 -28.12 -8.10 21.29
CA ASP A 366 -26.90 -7.68 20.58
C ASP A 366 -25.68 -7.41 21.48
N ASN A 367 -25.91 -6.83 22.66
CA ASN A 367 -24.84 -6.56 23.62
C ASN A 367 -24.28 -7.86 24.23
N ALA A 368 -25.15 -8.82 24.55
CA ALA A 368 -24.75 -10.13 25.02
C ALA A 368 -24.05 -10.93 23.89
N GLY A 369 -24.57 -10.86 22.67
CA GLY A 369 -23.97 -11.48 21.48
C GLY A 369 -22.56 -10.94 21.19
N ARG A 370 -22.34 -9.62 21.27
CA ARG A 370 -20.99 -9.03 21.14
C ARG A 370 -20.01 -9.54 22.19
N LYS A 371 -20.43 -9.67 23.45
CA LYS A 371 -19.58 -10.22 24.53
C LYS A 371 -19.30 -11.71 24.34
N ALA A 372 -20.29 -12.48 23.89
CA ALA A 372 -20.11 -13.88 23.53
C ALA A 372 -19.12 -14.04 22.37
N ARG A 373 -19.26 -13.28 21.28
CA ARG A 373 -18.29 -13.24 20.16
C ARG A 373 -16.87 -12.92 20.64
N ALA A 374 -16.71 -11.94 21.53
CA ALA A 374 -15.40 -11.61 22.08
C ALA A 374 -14.77 -12.78 22.86
N ARG A 375 -15.55 -13.43 23.72
CA ARG A 375 -15.09 -14.61 24.47
C ARG A 375 -14.80 -15.80 23.56
N LEU A 376 -15.63 -16.03 22.55
CA LEU A 376 -15.41 -17.07 21.53
C LEU A 376 -14.10 -16.84 20.79
N PHE A 377 -13.82 -15.60 20.38
CA PHE A 377 -12.57 -15.23 19.74
C PHE A 377 -11.36 -15.55 20.65
N HIS A 378 -11.36 -15.08 21.90
CA HIS A 378 -10.25 -15.34 22.81
C HIS A 378 -10.10 -16.82 23.18
N ALA A 379 -11.20 -17.56 23.33
CA ALA A 379 -11.14 -19.00 23.56
C ALA A 379 -10.54 -19.73 22.35
N SER A 380 -10.98 -19.38 21.13
CA SER A 380 -10.47 -19.97 19.88
C SER A 380 -8.99 -19.64 19.64
N MET A 381 -8.59 -18.39 19.87
CA MET A 381 -7.19 -17.97 19.76
C MET A 381 -6.30 -18.63 20.81
N ARG A 382 -6.82 -18.90 22.02
CA ARG A 382 -6.08 -19.66 23.04
C ARG A 382 -5.79 -21.07 22.54
N VAL A 383 -6.80 -21.80 22.04
CA VAL A 383 -6.60 -23.15 21.51
C VAL A 383 -5.53 -23.18 20.41
N LEU A 384 -5.54 -22.20 19.51
CA LEU A 384 -4.58 -22.12 18.43
C LEU A 384 -3.14 -21.79 18.89
N LEU A 385 -3.00 -20.83 19.81
CA LEU A 385 -1.70 -20.25 20.16
C LEU A 385 -1.09 -20.80 21.46
N GLU A 386 -1.82 -21.60 22.24
CA GLU A 386 -1.34 -22.19 23.51
C GLU A 386 0.05 -22.85 23.42
N PRO A 387 0.41 -23.60 22.36
CA PRO A 387 1.75 -24.19 22.26
C PRO A 387 2.90 -23.17 22.30
N LEU A 388 2.65 -21.90 21.96
CA LEU A 388 3.65 -20.84 22.03
C LEU A 388 4.00 -20.43 23.46
N ILE A 389 3.13 -20.68 24.45
CA ILE A 389 3.39 -20.33 25.85
C ILE A 389 4.60 -21.10 26.36
N GLU A 390 4.59 -22.42 26.20
CA GLU A 390 5.68 -23.29 26.62
C GLU A 390 6.95 -23.06 25.79
N ALA A 391 6.79 -22.95 24.46
CA ALA A 391 7.91 -22.68 23.57
C ALA A 391 8.59 -21.32 23.85
N GLY A 392 7.82 -20.29 24.21
CA GLY A 392 8.36 -18.99 24.57
C GLY A 392 9.00 -18.93 25.95
N LYS A 393 8.61 -19.82 26.90
CA LYS A 393 9.19 -19.91 28.25
C LYS A 393 10.50 -20.69 28.24
N ASN A 394 10.47 -21.87 27.64
CA ASN A 394 11.56 -22.85 27.74
C ASN A 394 12.43 -22.93 26.48
N GLY A 395 12.00 -22.31 25.39
CA GLY A 395 12.67 -22.39 24.11
C GLY A 395 12.46 -23.74 23.42
N ILE A 396 12.69 -23.78 22.11
CA ILE A 396 12.63 -24.97 21.27
C ILE A 396 13.86 -25.04 20.37
N LEU A 397 14.32 -26.25 20.08
CA LEU A 397 15.40 -26.44 19.11
C LEU A 397 14.85 -26.35 17.68
N LEU A 398 15.33 -25.36 16.94
CA LEU A 398 15.02 -25.14 15.52
C LEU A 398 16.29 -25.27 14.68
N VAL A 399 16.15 -25.72 13.44
CA VAL A 399 17.23 -25.82 12.47
C VAL A 399 17.10 -24.65 11.52
N ASP A 400 18.16 -23.84 11.41
CA ASP A 400 18.18 -22.72 10.49
C ASP A 400 18.38 -23.19 9.03
N PRO A 401 18.16 -22.34 8.02
CA PRO A 401 18.28 -22.73 6.61
C PRO A 401 19.70 -23.18 6.20
N LYS A 402 20.71 -22.94 7.05
CA LYS A 402 22.10 -23.39 6.85
C LYS A 402 22.38 -24.72 7.59
N GLY A 403 21.34 -25.37 8.12
CA GLY A 403 21.43 -26.65 8.81
C GLY A 403 21.87 -26.55 10.27
N ARG A 404 22.03 -25.35 10.83
CA ARG A 404 22.54 -25.18 12.21
C ARG A 404 21.39 -25.21 13.20
N THR A 405 21.53 -26.02 14.25
CA THR A 405 20.54 -26.07 15.34
C THR A 405 20.70 -24.86 16.27
N ARG A 406 19.59 -24.24 16.65
CA ARG A 406 19.51 -23.07 17.52
C ARG A 406 18.47 -23.29 18.60
N LEU A 407 18.76 -22.86 19.83
CA LEU A 407 17.75 -22.72 20.88
C LEU A 407 16.98 -21.43 20.61
N CYS A 408 15.72 -21.56 20.26
CA CYS A 408 14.87 -20.49 19.77
C CYS A 408 13.68 -20.25 20.70
N TYR A 409 13.33 -18.99 20.92
CA TYR A 409 12.22 -18.57 21.79
C TYR A 409 11.17 -17.85 20.95
N PRO A 410 10.08 -18.52 20.54
CA PRO A 410 8.95 -17.89 19.87
C PRO A 410 8.22 -16.93 20.82
N ILE A 411 8.19 -15.64 20.47
CA ILE A 411 7.53 -14.59 21.27
C ILE A 411 6.50 -13.85 20.43
N LEU A 412 5.26 -13.75 20.90
CA LEU A 412 4.23 -12.94 20.23
C LEU A 412 4.63 -11.45 20.22
N THR A 413 4.82 -10.88 19.03
CA THR A 413 5.57 -9.62 18.87
C THR A 413 4.82 -8.51 18.14
N ILE A 414 4.07 -8.84 17.08
CA ILE A 414 3.36 -7.86 16.26
C ILE A 414 2.00 -8.45 15.90
N TYR A 415 0.97 -7.62 16.00
CA TYR A 415 -0.40 -7.99 15.65
C TYR A 415 -1.01 -6.89 14.74
N PRO A 416 -0.89 -7.02 13.41
CA PRO A 416 -1.44 -6.05 12.49
C PRO A 416 -2.91 -6.39 12.22
N CYS A 417 -3.78 -5.48 12.62
CA CYS A 417 -5.22 -5.58 12.43
C CYS A 417 -5.88 -4.20 12.45
N ASP A 418 -7.13 -4.10 11.99
CA ASP A 418 -7.89 -2.86 11.96
C ASP A 418 -8.43 -2.48 13.35
N TYR A 419 -8.96 -1.27 13.52
CA TYR A 419 -9.32 -0.77 14.85
C TYR A 419 -10.37 -1.63 15.60
N PRO A 420 -11.49 -2.07 14.99
CA PRO A 420 -12.40 -3.03 15.62
C PRO A 420 -11.66 -4.26 16.16
N GLU A 421 -10.80 -4.87 15.35
CA GLU A 421 -10.06 -6.06 15.74
C GLU A 421 -8.99 -5.77 16.80
N GLN A 422 -8.33 -4.61 16.76
CA GLN A 422 -7.41 -4.16 17.81
C GLN A 422 -8.12 -4.08 19.16
N THR A 423 -9.36 -3.55 19.17
CA THR A 423 -10.13 -3.45 20.41
C THR A 423 -10.51 -4.83 20.95
N LEU A 424 -10.88 -5.76 20.06
CA LEU A 424 -11.18 -7.15 20.38
C LEU A 424 -9.95 -7.86 20.98
N VAL A 425 -8.82 -7.84 20.28
CA VAL A 425 -7.56 -8.48 20.70
C VAL A 425 -7.08 -7.97 22.06
N CYS A 426 -7.18 -6.66 22.31
CA CYS A 426 -6.78 -6.04 23.58
C CYS A 426 -7.83 -6.11 24.68
N ALA A 427 -8.99 -6.74 24.45
CA ALA A 427 -10.13 -6.76 25.37
C ALA A 427 -10.56 -5.34 25.82
N THR A 428 -10.48 -4.36 24.93
CA THR A 428 -10.93 -2.98 25.15
C THR A 428 -12.27 -2.73 24.46
N ARG A 429 -13.10 -1.83 25.00
CA ARG A 429 -14.39 -1.51 24.40
C ARG A 429 -14.22 -0.68 23.12
N TYR A 430 -14.95 -1.10 22.09
CA TYR A 430 -15.02 -0.37 20.83
C TYR A 430 -15.37 1.11 21.04
N MET A 431 -14.62 1.99 20.39
CA MET A 431 -14.80 3.45 20.43
C MET A 431 -14.82 4.10 21.83
N ALA A 432 -14.34 3.42 22.88
CA ALA A 432 -14.34 3.97 24.24
C ALA A 432 -12.97 4.47 24.70
N SER A 433 -11.90 3.80 24.30
CA SER A 433 -10.52 4.11 24.71
C SER A 433 -9.50 3.45 23.79
N CYS A 434 -8.28 3.97 23.75
CA CYS A 434 -7.22 3.42 22.93
C CYS A 434 -6.84 1.99 23.39
N PRO A 435 -6.60 1.04 22.47
CA PRO A 435 -6.05 -0.28 22.80
C PRO A 435 -4.63 -0.25 23.36
N ARG A 436 -3.87 0.83 23.11
CA ARG A 436 -2.44 0.95 23.49
C ARG A 436 -2.21 1.79 24.74
N CYS A 437 -2.99 2.85 24.94
CA CYS A 437 -2.85 3.80 26.04
C CYS A 437 -4.18 4.08 26.76
N HIS A 438 -4.13 4.83 27.86
CA HIS A 438 -5.29 5.20 28.66
C HIS A 438 -6.10 6.37 28.09
N SER A 439 -5.76 6.90 26.90
CA SER A 439 -6.55 7.96 26.26
C SER A 439 -7.99 7.50 26.01
N SER A 440 -8.94 8.30 26.49
CA SER A 440 -10.36 8.10 26.26
C SER A 440 -10.76 8.67 24.90
N LYS A 441 -12.00 8.37 24.46
CA LYS A 441 -12.55 8.93 23.21
C LYS A 441 -12.47 10.46 23.15
N ASP A 442 -12.66 11.12 24.28
CA ASP A 442 -12.71 12.59 24.35
C ASP A 442 -11.32 13.21 24.11
N ASP A 443 -10.26 12.48 24.46
CA ASP A 443 -8.86 12.92 24.29
C ASP A 443 -8.33 12.69 22.86
N TYR A 444 -9.08 12.00 21.98
CA TYR A 444 -8.60 11.66 20.63
C TYR A 444 -8.37 12.87 19.73
N THR A 445 -8.95 14.02 20.08
CA THR A 445 -8.74 15.25 19.33
C THR A 445 -7.38 15.87 19.63
N ASP A 446 -6.76 15.60 20.76
CA ASP A 446 -5.56 16.33 21.18
C ASP A 446 -4.28 15.72 20.62
N ASN A 447 -3.24 16.55 20.48
CA ASN A 447 -1.91 16.11 20.10
C ASN A 447 -1.16 15.53 21.32
N VAL A 448 -1.81 14.62 22.05
CA VAL A 448 -1.30 14.09 23.32
C VAL A 448 -1.43 12.57 23.31
N LYS A 449 -0.30 11.91 23.55
CA LYS A 449 -0.26 10.47 23.80
C LYS A 449 -0.58 10.20 25.28
N GLY A 450 -1.63 9.43 25.53
CA GLY A 450 -1.93 8.95 26.89
C GLY A 450 -0.87 8.01 27.44
N SER A 451 -0.90 7.77 28.75
CA SER A 451 -0.01 6.79 29.39
C SER A 451 -0.23 5.39 28.83
N ALA A 452 0.86 4.64 28.64
CA ALA A 452 0.79 3.27 28.14
C ALA A 452 -0.04 2.38 29.08
N ARG A 453 -0.85 1.48 28.50
CA ARG A 453 -1.60 0.50 29.29
C ARG A 453 -0.65 -0.51 29.92
N ASN A 454 -0.88 -0.81 31.20
CA ASN A 454 -0.18 -1.87 31.89
C ASN A 454 -0.91 -3.21 31.70
N VAL A 455 -0.18 -4.24 31.27
CA VAL A 455 -0.74 -5.58 31.00
C VAL A 455 -1.19 -6.28 32.29
N ASP A 456 -0.42 -6.15 33.37
CA ASP A 456 -0.72 -6.76 34.67
C ASP A 456 -1.96 -6.11 35.31
N GLU A 457 -2.09 -4.79 35.19
CA GLU A 457 -3.30 -4.08 35.62
C GLU A 457 -4.52 -4.58 34.83
N THR A 458 -4.40 -4.71 33.51
CA THR A 458 -5.48 -5.20 32.64
C THR A 458 -5.90 -6.61 33.04
N LEU A 459 -4.94 -7.52 33.21
CA LEU A 459 -5.21 -8.89 33.65
C LEU A 459 -5.85 -8.94 35.03
N GLU A 460 -5.39 -8.14 35.98
CA GLU A 460 -5.96 -8.13 37.33
C GLU A 460 -7.42 -7.64 37.32
N LYS A 461 -7.76 -6.64 36.49
CA LYS A 461 -9.14 -6.18 36.32
C LYS A 461 -10.03 -7.26 35.68
N LEU A 462 -9.56 -7.91 34.61
CA LEU A 462 -10.29 -8.99 33.94
C LEU A 462 -10.52 -10.19 34.87
N ARG A 463 -9.50 -10.57 35.65
CA ARG A 463 -9.58 -11.65 36.63
C ARG A 463 -10.53 -11.33 37.78
N LYS A 464 -10.51 -10.10 38.31
CA LYS A 464 -11.49 -9.65 39.32
C LYS A 464 -12.91 -9.74 38.77
N ALA A 465 -13.13 -9.21 37.56
CA ALA A 465 -14.42 -9.29 36.88
C ALA A 465 -14.88 -10.74 36.68
N GLY A 466 -13.98 -11.65 36.30
CA GLY A 466 -14.28 -13.07 36.13
C GLY A 466 -14.66 -13.83 37.41
N LYS A 467 -14.38 -13.25 38.59
CA LYS A 467 -14.80 -13.81 39.89
C LYS A 467 -16.15 -13.31 40.37
N CYS A 468 -16.72 -12.31 39.70
CA CYS A 468 -18.00 -11.74 40.07
C CYS A 468 -19.14 -12.69 39.70
N HIS A 469 -20.12 -12.82 40.60
CA HIS A 469 -21.32 -13.63 40.36
C HIS A 469 -22.35 -12.94 39.44
N THR A 470 -22.26 -11.61 39.34
CA THR A 470 -23.17 -10.81 38.51
C THR A 470 -22.39 -9.94 37.55
N GLU A 471 -22.96 -9.70 36.38
CA GLU A 471 -22.38 -8.83 35.37
C GLU A 471 -22.23 -7.39 35.87
N ALA A 472 -23.22 -6.88 36.62
CA ALA A 472 -23.14 -5.54 37.21
C ALA A 472 -21.90 -5.39 38.13
N SER A 473 -21.60 -6.41 38.95
CA SER A 473 -20.41 -6.42 39.79
C SER A 473 -19.12 -6.50 38.96
N ALA A 474 -19.14 -7.28 37.87
CA ALA A 474 -18.01 -7.37 36.94
C ALA A 474 -17.73 -6.02 36.27
N MET A 475 -18.77 -5.30 35.85
CA MET A 475 -18.66 -4.00 35.17
C MET A 475 -18.06 -2.91 36.07
N THR A 476 -18.33 -2.91 37.37
CA THR A 476 -17.70 -1.98 38.32
C THR A 476 -16.16 -2.04 38.29
N HIS A 477 -15.59 -3.21 37.96
CA HIS A 477 -14.15 -3.36 37.79
C HIS A 477 -13.65 -2.94 36.39
N LEU A 478 -14.46 -3.09 35.34
CA LEU A 478 -14.06 -2.89 33.95
C LEU A 478 -14.39 -1.51 33.37
N ASP A 479 -15.43 -0.84 33.89
CA ASP A 479 -15.88 0.48 33.45
C ASP A 479 -14.82 1.59 33.60
N PRO A 480 -14.01 1.62 34.67
CA PRO A 480 -12.96 2.64 34.81
C PRO A 480 -11.88 2.53 33.74
N THR A 481 -11.54 1.32 33.28
CA THR A 481 -10.49 1.07 32.28
C THR A 481 -11.04 0.78 30.87
N LYS A 482 -12.37 0.86 30.71
CA LYS A 482 -13.13 0.62 29.47
C LYS A 482 -12.84 -0.75 28.85
N LEU A 483 -12.73 -1.78 29.67
CA LEU A 483 -12.44 -3.15 29.23
C LEU A 483 -13.72 -3.94 28.90
N LEU A 484 -13.58 -4.89 27.97
CA LEU A 484 -14.59 -5.90 27.66
C LEU A 484 -14.57 -7.02 28.71
N TYR A 485 -15.70 -7.70 28.88
CA TYR A 485 -15.79 -8.86 29.76
C TYR A 485 -15.16 -10.09 29.10
N VAL A 486 -13.84 -10.22 29.25
CA VAL A 486 -13.06 -11.38 28.79
C VAL A 486 -12.24 -11.89 29.99
N PRO A 487 -12.82 -12.75 30.85
CA PRO A 487 -12.16 -13.21 32.08
C PRO A 487 -10.79 -13.85 31.86
N GLN A 488 -10.65 -14.56 30.75
CA GLN A 488 -9.41 -15.18 30.33
C GLN A 488 -9.13 -14.77 28.89
N PRO A 489 -8.31 -13.73 28.64
CA PRO A 489 -7.84 -13.42 27.29
C PRO A 489 -6.74 -14.40 26.85
N PHE A 490 -6.65 -14.72 25.55
CA PHE A 490 -5.70 -15.74 25.04
C PHE A 490 -4.24 -15.42 25.37
N TRP A 491 -3.90 -14.14 25.53
CA TRP A 491 -2.55 -13.65 25.76
C TRP A 491 -2.12 -13.64 27.23
N ALA A 492 -2.99 -14.05 28.16
CA ALA A 492 -2.76 -13.93 29.61
C ALA A 492 -1.47 -14.59 30.11
N ASP A 493 -1.12 -15.75 29.54
CA ASP A 493 -0.01 -16.58 30.01
C ASP A 493 1.26 -16.46 29.14
N PHE A 494 1.23 -15.58 28.13
CA PHE A 494 2.32 -15.46 27.17
C PHE A 494 3.58 -14.83 27.82
N PRO A 495 4.74 -15.48 27.68
CA PRO A 495 5.99 -14.93 28.18
C PRO A 495 6.42 -13.72 27.36
N HIS A 496 6.91 -12.68 28.04
CA HIS A 496 7.49 -11.48 27.43
C HIS A 496 6.57 -10.71 26.45
N CYS A 497 5.27 -11.01 26.44
CA CYS A 497 4.28 -10.34 25.60
C CYS A 497 3.61 -9.18 26.36
N ASN A 498 3.50 -8.02 25.71
CA ASN A 498 2.59 -6.96 26.15
C ASN A 498 1.62 -6.69 25.01
N ILE A 499 0.40 -7.20 25.14
CA ILE A 499 -0.63 -7.13 24.08
C ILE A 499 -0.87 -5.69 23.59
N HIS A 500 -0.84 -4.71 24.51
CA HIS A 500 -1.11 -3.30 24.21
C HIS A 500 0.04 -2.64 23.44
N ARG A 501 1.26 -3.21 23.47
CA ARG A 501 2.42 -2.67 22.74
C ARG A 501 2.64 -3.33 21.39
N ILE A 502 2.10 -4.52 21.15
CA ILE A 502 2.26 -5.26 19.89
C ILE A 502 1.21 -4.90 18.82
N ILE A 503 0.16 -4.17 19.18
CA ILE A 503 -0.80 -3.61 18.22
C ILE A 503 -0.12 -2.54 17.38
N THR A 504 0.19 -2.82 16.12
CA THR A 504 0.95 -1.89 15.29
C THR A 504 0.05 -0.93 14.49
N PRO A 505 0.54 0.28 14.17
CA PRO A 505 -0.14 1.18 13.25
C PRO A 505 -0.27 0.59 11.85
N ASP A 506 -1.27 1.08 11.11
CA ASP A 506 -1.64 0.54 9.82
C ASP A 506 -1.82 1.62 8.76
N ILE A 507 -1.01 1.56 7.70
CA ILE A 507 -1.00 2.57 6.62
C ILE A 507 -2.32 2.55 5.86
N LEU A 508 -2.88 1.36 5.62
CA LEU A 508 -4.07 1.23 4.80
C LEU A 508 -5.33 1.71 5.52
N HIS A 509 -5.67 1.12 6.66
CA HIS A 509 -6.89 1.32 7.43
C HIS A 509 -6.90 2.62 8.24
N GLN A 510 -5.74 3.07 8.74
CA GLN A 510 -5.66 4.28 9.57
C GLN A 510 -5.32 5.52 8.73
N LEU A 511 -4.40 5.42 7.77
CA LEU A 511 -4.03 6.57 6.95
C LEU A 511 -4.91 6.72 5.71
N PHE A 512 -4.88 5.78 4.76
CA PHE A 512 -5.61 5.95 3.49
C PHE A 512 -7.14 5.79 3.63
N GLN A 513 -7.61 4.67 4.18
CA GLN A 513 -9.01 4.40 4.53
C GLN A 513 -9.46 5.09 5.83
N GLY A 514 -8.60 5.93 6.39
CA GLY A 514 -8.87 6.69 7.60
C GLY A 514 -8.72 8.17 7.36
N MET A 515 -7.57 8.70 7.73
CA MET A 515 -7.29 10.14 7.68
C MET A 515 -7.49 10.75 6.28
N VAL A 516 -6.94 10.14 5.22
CA VAL A 516 -7.06 10.64 3.84
C VAL A 516 -8.51 10.57 3.36
N LYS A 517 -9.20 9.45 3.60
CA LYS A 517 -10.65 9.31 3.33
C LYS A 517 -11.45 10.45 3.97
N HIS A 518 -11.20 10.74 5.25
CA HIS A 518 -11.88 11.84 5.94
C HIS A 518 -11.50 13.20 5.38
N ALA A 519 -10.22 13.45 5.10
CA ALA A 519 -9.78 14.70 4.49
C ALA A 519 -10.45 14.92 3.12
N ILE A 520 -10.56 13.90 2.27
CA ILE A 520 -11.27 14.00 0.98
C ILE A 520 -12.74 14.40 1.20
N ALA A 521 -13.42 13.80 2.19
CA ALA A 521 -14.80 14.17 2.50
C ALA A 521 -14.92 15.63 2.94
N TRP A 522 -14.02 16.10 3.81
CA TRP A 522 -14.02 17.51 4.28
C TRP A 522 -13.71 18.49 3.15
N LEU A 523 -12.70 18.19 2.34
CA LEU A 523 -12.29 19.01 1.21
C LEU A 523 -13.38 19.07 0.13
N THR A 524 -14.12 17.98 -0.08
CA THR A 524 -15.28 17.96 -0.99
C THR A 524 -16.38 18.93 -0.55
N LEU A 525 -16.57 19.11 0.76
CA LEU A 525 -17.50 20.08 1.31
C LEU A 525 -16.97 21.52 1.19
N ILE A 526 -15.69 21.75 1.48
CA ILE A 526 -15.06 23.07 1.39
C ILE A 526 -15.04 23.59 -0.05
N VAL A 527 -14.59 22.77 -1.01
CA VAL A 527 -14.41 23.17 -2.41
C VAL A 527 -15.71 23.06 -3.23
N SER A 528 -16.66 22.25 -2.77
CA SER A 528 -17.77 21.67 -3.52
C SER A 528 -17.37 20.48 -4.42
N GLN A 529 -18.26 19.49 -4.45
CA GLN A 529 -18.15 18.30 -5.28
C GLN A 529 -17.93 18.62 -6.76
N VAL A 530 -18.64 19.61 -7.29
CA VAL A 530 -18.61 19.96 -8.71
C VAL A 530 -17.25 20.52 -9.11
N GLU A 531 -16.69 21.42 -8.31
CA GLU A 531 -15.40 22.04 -8.61
C GLU A 531 -14.25 21.03 -8.42
N LEU A 532 -14.28 20.25 -7.34
CA LEU A 532 -13.24 19.25 -7.08
C LEU A 532 -13.20 18.19 -8.20
N ASP A 533 -14.36 17.65 -8.61
CA ASP A 533 -14.45 16.76 -9.76
C ASP A 533 -13.96 17.43 -11.05
N SER A 534 -14.25 18.72 -11.24
CA SER A 534 -13.83 19.49 -12.41
C SER A 534 -12.29 19.56 -12.51
N ARG A 535 -11.60 19.73 -11.37
CA ARG A 535 -10.13 19.76 -11.31
C ARG A 535 -9.52 18.40 -11.58
N PHE A 536 -9.98 17.35 -10.89
CA PHE A 536 -9.49 15.98 -11.11
C PHE A 536 -9.65 15.48 -12.55
N LYS A 537 -10.73 15.87 -13.25
CA LYS A 537 -10.93 15.57 -14.68
C LYS A 537 -9.89 16.20 -15.61
N ARG A 538 -9.21 17.25 -15.16
CA ARG A 538 -8.29 18.08 -15.96
C ARG A 538 -6.83 17.89 -15.57
N VAL A 539 -6.54 17.14 -14.52
CA VAL A 539 -5.17 16.75 -14.17
C VAL A 539 -4.57 15.92 -15.32
N PRO A 540 -3.43 16.33 -15.89
CA PRO A 540 -2.75 15.58 -16.93
C PRO A 540 -2.37 14.17 -16.48
N PRO A 541 -2.31 13.18 -17.39
CA PRO A 541 -1.85 11.85 -17.05
C PRO A 541 -0.38 11.88 -16.59
N ALA A 542 -0.09 11.22 -15.48
CA ALA A 542 1.27 10.99 -15.00
C ALA A 542 1.50 9.49 -14.75
N HIS A 543 2.76 9.05 -14.79
CA HIS A 543 3.07 7.67 -14.41
C HIS A 543 2.69 7.42 -12.94
N GLY A 544 2.17 6.23 -12.64
CA GLY A 544 1.78 5.87 -11.27
C GLY A 544 0.56 6.63 -10.70
N CYS A 545 -0.03 7.59 -11.41
CA CYS A 545 -1.24 8.30 -10.97
C CYS A 545 -2.47 7.86 -11.78
N ARG A 546 -3.56 7.50 -11.09
CA ARG A 546 -4.83 7.19 -11.75
C ARG A 546 -5.50 8.47 -12.26
N HIS A 547 -5.95 8.44 -13.51
CA HIS A 547 -6.77 9.51 -14.06
C HIS A 547 -8.26 9.31 -13.69
N PHE A 548 -8.96 10.39 -13.34
CA PHE A 548 -10.36 10.41 -12.94
C PHE A 548 -11.24 11.15 -13.96
N PRO A 549 -11.54 10.54 -15.13
CA PRO A 549 -12.24 11.21 -16.23
C PRO A 549 -13.70 11.58 -15.89
N ARG A 550 -14.28 10.96 -14.85
CA ARG A 550 -15.61 11.27 -14.34
C ARG A 550 -15.61 12.01 -13.01
N GLY A 551 -14.43 12.43 -12.53
CA GLY A 551 -14.26 12.96 -11.18
C GLY A 551 -14.12 11.83 -10.16
N ILE A 552 -13.96 12.22 -8.89
CA ILE A 552 -13.76 11.32 -7.75
C ILE A 552 -15.08 11.00 -7.04
N SER A 553 -16.09 11.85 -7.17
CA SER A 553 -17.36 11.69 -6.42
C SER A 553 -18.27 10.57 -6.94
N ILE A 554 -17.94 9.95 -8.07
CA ILE A 554 -18.64 8.76 -8.58
C ILE A 554 -18.22 7.48 -7.86
N LEU A 555 -17.09 7.51 -7.13
CA LEU A 555 -16.57 6.35 -6.43
C LEU A 555 -17.43 6.09 -5.19
N GLN A 556 -18.27 5.06 -5.27
CA GLN A 556 -18.96 4.51 -4.10
C GLN A 556 -18.01 3.50 -3.43
N ASN A 557 -17.84 3.59 -2.11
CA ASN A 557 -16.96 2.72 -1.33
C ASN A 557 -15.54 2.60 -1.92
N ALA A 558 -14.90 3.76 -2.15
CA ALA A 558 -13.56 3.82 -2.73
C ALA A 558 -12.56 2.93 -1.96
N SER A 559 -11.83 2.10 -2.71
CA SER A 559 -10.81 1.20 -2.20
C SER A 559 -9.58 1.97 -1.68
N GLY A 560 -8.70 1.30 -0.93
CA GLY A 560 -7.49 1.94 -0.40
C GLY A 560 -6.56 2.44 -1.51
N ALA A 561 -6.49 1.71 -2.62
CA ALA A 561 -5.77 2.12 -3.82
C ALA A 561 -6.35 3.41 -4.42
N GLU A 562 -7.68 3.56 -4.42
CA GLU A 562 -8.33 4.78 -4.92
C GLU A 562 -8.07 5.98 -4.01
N HIS A 563 -8.20 5.84 -2.68
CA HIS A 563 -7.83 6.92 -1.76
C HIS A 563 -6.36 7.31 -1.88
N ARG A 564 -5.45 6.35 -2.09
CA ARG A 564 -4.04 6.63 -2.36
C ARG A 564 -3.86 7.45 -3.64
N ASP A 565 -4.52 7.07 -4.73
CA ASP A 565 -4.42 7.79 -6.01
C ASP A 565 -5.05 9.19 -5.97
N ILE A 566 -6.09 9.40 -5.16
CA ILE A 566 -6.63 10.73 -4.88
C ILE A 566 -5.62 11.54 -4.05
N GLY A 567 -5.06 10.95 -2.98
CA GLY A 567 -4.05 11.58 -2.13
C GLY A 567 -2.80 12.04 -2.88
N LYS A 568 -2.40 11.31 -3.94
CA LYS A 568 -1.30 11.71 -4.83
C LYS A 568 -1.53 13.03 -5.57
N GLN A 569 -2.77 13.48 -5.73
CA GLN A 569 -3.12 14.58 -6.64
C GLN A 569 -3.91 15.70 -5.95
N ILE A 570 -4.47 15.42 -4.77
CA ILE A 570 -5.41 16.31 -4.09
C ILE A 570 -4.80 17.69 -3.83
N MET A 571 -3.53 17.77 -3.43
CA MET A 571 -2.88 19.05 -3.11
C MET A 571 -2.96 20.05 -4.27
N GLY A 572 -2.55 19.65 -5.47
CA GLY A 572 -2.64 20.52 -6.66
C GLY A 572 -4.07 20.84 -7.11
N CYS A 573 -5.05 20.02 -6.72
CA CYS A 573 -6.46 20.34 -6.92
C CYS A 573 -6.99 21.38 -5.91
N LEU A 574 -6.30 21.66 -4.81
CA LEU A 574 -6.75 22.63 -3.81
C LEU A 574 -6.17 24.03 -4.01
N VAL A 575 -4.96 24.13 -4.58
CA VAL A 575 -4.28 25.42 -4.74
C VAL A 575 -5.15 26.41 -5.54
N GLY A 576 -5.23 27.63 -5.02
CA GLY A 576 -6.01 28.72 -5.61
C GLY A 576 -7.50 28.73 -5.29
N CYS A 577 -8.07 27.71 -4.63
CA CYS A 577 -9.50 27.69 -4.28
C CYS A 577 -9.83 27.40 -2.81
N VAL A 578 -8.83 27.24 -1.94
CA VAL A 578 -9.00 27.14 -0.49
C VAL A 578 -7.98 28.03 0.21
N ASP A 579 -8.26 28.40 1.45
CA ASP A 579 -7.36 29.17 2.30
C ASP A 579 -6.10 28.39 2.68
N ASP A 580 -5.01 29.13 2.94
CA ASP A 580 -3.69 28.59 3.25
C ASP A 580 -3.68 27.66 4.46
N ASP A 581 -4.51 27.94 5.48
CA ASP A 581 -4.66 27.08 6.65
C ASP A 581 -5.16 25.66 6.26
N VAL A 582 -6.09 25.57 5.29
CA VAL A 582 -6.59 24.30 4.77
C VAL A 582 -5.51 23.58 3.96
N LEU A 583 -4.71 24.33 3.18
CA LEU A 583 -3.55 23.79 2.48
C LEU A 583 -2.53 23.22 3.46
N ARG A 584 -2.12 23.99 4.50
CA ARG A 584 -1.16 23.54 5.51
C ARG A 584 -1.66 22.33 6.29
N ALA A 585 -2.94 22.29 6.67
CA ALA A 585 -3.56 21.12 7.30
C ALA A 585 -3.56 19.89 6.37
N THR A 586 -3.87 20.08 5.10
CA THR A 586 -3.86 18.96 4.13
C THR A 586 -2.43 18.48 3.86
N ARG A 587 -1.49 19.42 3.71
CA ARG A 587 -0.07 19.18 3.43
C ARG A 587 0.56 18.39 4.55
N SER A 588 0.42 18.86 5.80
CA SER A 588 0.94 18.18 6.98
C SER A 588 0.41 16.76 7.14
N LEU A 589 -0.87 16.51 6.83
CA LEU A 589 -1.41 15.16 6.79
C LEU A 589 -0.77 14.31 5.69
N LEU A 590 -0.66 14.82 4.46
CA LEU A 590 0.00 14.10 3.37
C LEU A 590 1.47 13.83 3.70
N ASP A 591 2.18 14.79 4.26
CA ASP A 591 3.57 14.63 4.67
C ASP A 591 3.72 13.50 5.68
N PHE A 592 2.85 13.45 6.69
CA PHE A 592 2.80 12.33 7.63
C PHE A 592 2.59 10.99 6.91
N VAL A 593 1.66 10.94 5.93
CA VAL A 593 1.36 9.73 5.14
C VAL A 593 2.57 9.26 4.34
N TYR A 594 3.30 10.17 3.71
CA TYR A 594 4.46 9.81 2.89
C TYR A 594 5.69 9.47 3.74
N LEU A 595 5.95 10.22 4.82
CA LEU A 595 7.01 9.93 5.78
C LEU A 595 6.80 8.57 6.46
N ALA A 596 5.57 8.26 6.89
CA ALA A 596 5.27 6.98 7.53
C ALA A 596 5.50 5.75 6.63
N GLN A 597 5.62 5.94 5.31
CA GLN A 597 5.88 4.89 4.33
C GLN A 597 7.36 4.73 3.97
N TYR A 598 8.26 5.48 4.61
CA TYR A 598 9.70 5.31 4.43
C TYR A 598 10.13 3.89 4.82
N LYS A 599 11.12 3.37 4.10
CA LYS A 599 11.70 2.03 4.26
C LYS A 599 12.79 1.98 5.33
N SER A 600 13.29 3.13 5.73
CA SER A 600 14.25 3.31 6.81
C SER A 600 13.96 4.66 7.48
N HIS A 601 14.23 4.75 8.77
CA HIS A 601 14.06 5.97 9.55
C HIS A 601 15.30 6.27 10.39
N SER A 602 15.81 7.51 10.28
CA SER A 602 16.77 8.13 11.21
C SER A 602 16.04 8.96 12.27
N SER A 603 16.77 9.47 13.27
CA SER A 603 16.21 10.40 14.27
C SER A 603 15.60 11.63 13.62
N GLU A 604 16.24 12.16 12.58
CA GLU A 604 15.76 13.30 11.82
C GLU A 604 14.45 13.01 11.07
N THR A 605 14.35 11.89 10.35
CA THR A 605 13.10 11.54 9.66
C THR A 605 11.93 11.27 10.62
N LEU A 606 12.21 10.75 11.82
CA LEU A 606 11.21 10.59 12.87
C LEU A 606 10.78 11.96 13.43
N GLN A 607 11.69 12.92 13.50
CA GLN A 607 11.37 14.29 13.88
C GLN A 607 10.46 14.94 12.81
N TYR A 608 10.72 14.76 11.51
CA TYR A 608 9.79 15.24 10.48
C TYR A 608 8.40 14.61 10.59
N LEU A 609 8.32 13.32 10.92
CA LEU A 609 7.02 12.65 11.12
C LEU A 609 6.27 13.28 12.31
N LYS A 610 6.98 13.62 13.39
CA LYS A 610 6.43 14.32 14.56
C LYS A 610 5.98 15.75 14.23
N ASP A 611 6.79 16.47 13.44
CA ASP A 611 6.50 17.85 13.04
C ASP A 611 5.30 17.92 12.11
N ALA A 612 5.18 16.98 11.17
CA ALA A 612 4.01 16.84 10.32
C ALA A 612 2.73 16.60 11.14
N LEU A 613 2.77 15.72 12.14
CA LEU A 613 1.62 15.51 13.03
C LEU A 613 1.29 16.75 13.86
N THR A 614 2.32 17.44 14.37
CA THR A 614 2.16 18.64 15.17
C THR A 614 1.52 19.77 14.36
N LEU A 615 2.00 20.00 13.14
CA LEU A 615 1.44 20.99 12.23
C LEU A 615 -0.01 20.63 11.84
N PHE A 616 -0.31 19.35 11.63
CA PHE A 616 -1.69 18.92 11.38
C PHE A 616 -2.60 19.29 12.54
N HIS A 617 -2.20 19.02 13.79
CA HIS A 617 -3.01 19.37 14.96
C HIS A 617 -3.16 20.89 15.16
N GLN A 618 -2.17 21.69 14.78
CA GLN A 618 -2.25 23.15 14.81
C GLN A 618 -3.26 23.69 13.78
N GLU A 619 -3.30 23.10 12.58
CA GLU A 619 -4.04 23.66 11.44
C GLU A 619 -5.40 23.00 11.17
N LYS A 620 -5.65 21.76 11.64
CA LYS A 620 -6.86 20.98 11.31
C LYS A 620 -8.19 21.68 11.62
N GLU A 621 -8.21 22.62 12.56
CA GLU A 621 -9.42 23.42 12.85
C GLU A 621 -9.86 24.27 11.64
N ALA A 622 -8.98 24.50 10.66
CA ALA A 622 -9.36 25.06 9.37
C ALA A 622 -10.49 24.28 8.70
N PHE A 623 -10.49 22.93 8.79
CA PHE A 623 -11.57 22.13 8.22
C PHE A 623 -12.93 22.44 8.87
N ASN A 624 -12.97 22.79 10.15
CA ASN A 624 -14.20 23.23 10.82
C ASN A 624 -14.56 24.66 10.41
N ARG A 625 -13.60 25.60 10.42
CA ARG A 625 -13.80 27.01 10.08
C ARG A 625 -14.42 27.19 8.69
N PHE A 626 -13.98 26.39 7.72
CA PHE A 626 -14.43 26.46 6.33
C PHE A 626 -15.58 25.49 5.99
N GLY A 627 -16.26 24.93 7.01
CA GLY A 627 -17.47 24.12 6.80
C GLY A 627 -17.22 22.74 6.21
N GLY A 628 -16.00 22.23 6.30
CA GLY A 628 -15.63 20.87 5.88
C GLY A 628 -16.19 19.78 6.78
N ARG A 629 -16.71 20.11 7.97
CA ARG A 629 -17.26 19.11 8.90
C ARG A 629 -18.43 19.65 9.73
N PRO A 630 -19.44 18.80 10.06
CA PRO A 630 -20.61 19.22 10.85
C PRO A 630 -20.39 19.29 12.37
N GLY A 631 -19.26 18.84 12.92
CA GLY A 631 -19.03 18.78 14.37
C GLY A 631 -17.72 19.43 14.81
N PRO A 632 -17.61 19.91 16.07
CA PRO A 632 -16.45 20.68 16.53
C PRO A 632 -15.21 19.81 16.79
N ASN A 633 -15.35 18.56 17.24
CA ASN A 633 -14.21 17.79 17.74
C ASN A 633 -13.77 16.65 16.81
N PHE A 634 -12.46 16.39 16.75
CA PHE A 634 -11.86 15.27 15.98
C PHE A 634 -11.79 13.98 16.83
N THR A 635 -12.92 13.54 17.39
CA THR A 635 -12.99 12.43 18.35
C THR A 635 -13.11 11.05 17.68
N TYR A 636 -12.13 10.69 16.86
CA TYR A 636 -12.09 9.37 16.24
C TYR A 636 -10.72 8.69 16.38
N PRO A 637 -10.68 7.36 16.59
CA PRO A 637 -9.46 6.66 16.99
C PRO A 637 -8.35 6.71 15.95
N LYS A 638 -8.70 6.82 14.67
CA LYS A 638 -7.73 6.85 13.58
C LYS A 638 -6.81 8.07 13.67
N LEU A 639 -7.30 9.23 14.13
CA LEU A 639 -6.44 10.39 14.40
C LEU A 639 -5.51 10.12 15.58
N HIS A 640 -6.06 9.62 16.68
CA HIS A 640 -5.25 9.31 17.87
C HIS A 640 -4.17 8.24 17.58
N ALA A 641 -4.44 7.30 16.67
CA ALA A 641 -3.48 6.27 16.28
C ALA A 641 -2.16 6.85 15.73
N LEU A 642 -2.17 8.05 15.14
CA LEU A 642 -0.97 8.71 14.60
C LEU A 642 0.07 8.97 15.71
N GLN A 643 -0.36 9.14 16.96
CA GLN A 643 0.51 9.31 18.14
C GLN A 643 1.41 8.10 18.42
N HIS A 644 1.08 6.92 17.88
CA HIS A 644 1.76 5.66 18.17
C HIS A 644 2.75 5.24 17.08
N TYR A 645 2.84 5.97 15.96
CA TYR A 645 3.70 5.59 14.81
C TYR A 645 5.18 5.58 15.18
N ILE A 646 5.69 6.68 15.76
CA ILE A 646 7.11 6.82 16.09
C ILE A 646 7.56 5.71 17.05
N GLU A 647 6.81 5.48 18.13
CA GLU A 647 7.14 4.43 19.10
C GLU A 647 7.17 3.04 18.44
N CYS A 648 6.26 2.76 17.50
CA CYS A 648 6.25 1.48 16.81
C CYS A 648 7.38 1.35 15.80
N ILE A 649 7.78 2.45 15.14
CA ILE A 649 8.94 2.45 14.25
C ILE A 649 10.22 2.17 15.03
N GLU A 650 10.40 2.82 16.18
CA GLU A 650 11.55 2.60 17.04
C GLU A 650 11.58 1.17 17.61
N ASP A 651 10.42 0.59 17.91
CA ASP A 651 10.33 -0.75 18.49
C ASP A 651 10.46 -1.86 17.46
N TYR A 652 9.89 -1.70 16.26
CA TYR A 652 9.67 -2.79 15.29
C TYR A 652 10.23 -2.51 13.88
N GLY A 653 10.92 -1.39 13.67
CA GLY A 653 11.40 -0.97 12.35
C GLY A 653 10.31 -0.26 11.54
N SER A 654 10.57 0.02 10.26
CA SER A 654 9.62 0.76 9.41
C SER A 654 8.24 0.09 9.29
N THR A 655 7.21 0.89 8.98
CA THR A 655 5.79 0.44 9.02
C THR A 655 5.44 -0.70 8.06
N ASP A 656 6.23 -0.88 7.00
CA ASP A 656 6.04 -1.98 6.04
C ASP A 656 6.48 -3.35 6.57
N ASN A 657 7.07 -3.42 7.78
CA ASN A 657 7.24 -4.67 8.52
C ASN A 657 5.89 -5.28 8.96
N TYR A 658 4.86 -4.47 9.13
CA TYR A 658 3.64 -4.84 9.85
C TYR A 658 2.36 -4.19 9.29
N ASN A 659 2.33 -3.87 7.99
CA ASN A 659 1.15 -3.34 7.31
C ASN A 659 0.17 -4.46 6.90
N THR A 660 -1.13 -4.24 7.06
CA THR A 660 -2.19 -5.22 6.72
C THR A 660 -2.38 -5.46 5.22
N GLU A 661 -1.83 -4.61 4.34
CA GLU A 661 -1.87 -4.84 2.89
C GLU A 661 -1.37 -6.23 2.46
N THR A 662 -0.39 -6.79 3.19
CA THR A 662 0.12 -8.12 2.89
C THR A 662 -0.93 -9.18 3.18
N THR A 663 -1.59 -9.11 4.34
CA THR A 663 -2.57 -10.11 4.79
C THR A 663 -3.88 -10.01 4.02
N GLU A 664 -4.30 -8.82 3.61
CA GLU A 664 -5.41 -8.64 2.67
C GLU A 664 -5.16 -9.37 1.33
N ARG A 665 -3.93 -9.31 0.80
CA ARG A 665 -3.57 -10.06 -0.42
C ARG A 665 -3.63 -11.57 -0.21
N LEU A 666 -3.34 -12.05 1.00
CA LEU A 666 -3.47 -13.47 1.35
C LEU A 666 -4.93 -13.94 1.27
N HIS A 667 -5.91 -13.08 1.52
CA HIS A 667 -7.34 -13.44 1.43
C HIS A 667 -7.73 -13.92 0.03
N ILE A 668 -7.07 -13.41 -1.02
CA ILE A 668 -7.31 -13.86 -2.39
C ILE A 668 -7.04 -15.37 -2.51
N ASN A 669 -5.88 -15.83 -2.05
CA ASN A 669 -5.45 -17.21 -2.23
C ASN A 669 -6.01 -18.15 -1.14
N PHE A 670 -5.89 -17.75 0.12
CA PHE A 670 -6.21 -18.60 1.27
C PHE A 670 -7.69 -18.59 1.64
N VAL A 671 -8.49 -17.69 1.08
CA VAL A 671 -9.90 -17.60 1.43
C VAL A 671 -10.78 -17.65 0.19
N LYS A 672 -10.67 -16.67 -0.71
CA LYS A 672 -11.56 -16.54 -1.87
C LYS A 672 -11.35 -17.66 -2.88
N THR A 673 -10.12 -17.89 -3.33
CA THR A 673 -9.78 -18.98 -4.26
C THR A 673 -10.09 -20.35 -3.65
N ALA A 674 -9.71 -20.59 -2.39
CA ALA A 674 -10.03 -21.83 -1.70
C ALA A 674 -11.55 -22.07 -1.61
N TYR A 675 -12.32 -21.01 -1.33
CA TYR A 675 -13.77 -21.07 -1.30
C TYR A 675 -14.35 -21.37 -2.68
N GLU A 676 -13.84 -20.75 -3.75
CA GLU A 676 -14.18 -21.03 -5.16
C GLU A 676 -14.06 -22.51 -5.53
N HIS A 677 -13.07 -23.20 -4.96
CA HIS A 677 -12.86 -24.64 -5.13
C HIS A 677 -13.69 -25.55 -4.21
N SER A 678 -14.58 -25.00 -3.39
CA SER A 678 -15.49 -25.78 -2.53
C SER A 678 -16.88 -25.92 -3.17
N ASN A 679 -17.65 -26.92 -2.70
CA ASN A 679 -19.06 -27.07 -3.07
C ASN A 679 -20.00 -26.07 -2.36
N LYS A 680 -19.45 -25.10 -1.62
CA LYS A 680 -20.17 -24.04 -0.89
C LYS A 680 -21.02 -24.52 0.30
N LYS A 681 -20.95 -25.80 0.67
CA LYS A 681 -21.61 -26.38 1.85
C LYS A 681 -20.56 -26.88 2.84
N HIS A 682 -20.63 -26.49 4.12
CA HIS A 682 -19.59 -26.82 5.11
C HIS A 682 -18.17 -26.57 4.56
N TYR A 683 -17.99 -25.40 3.93
CA TYR A 683 -16.90 -25.13 3.00
C TYR A 683 -15.51 -25.04 3.65
N ILE A 684 -15.41 -24.67 4.93
CA ILE A 684 -14.11 -24.50 5.62
C ILE A 684 -13.27 -25.79 5.57
N ALA A 685 -13.86 -26.96 5.87
CA ALA A 685 -13.16 -28.23 5.82
C ALA A 685 -12.66 -28.56 4.40
N GLN A 686 -13.43 -28.22 3.37
CA GLN A 686 -13.04 -28.41 1.97
C GLN A 686 -11.92 -27.45 1.56
N MET A 687 -11.99 -26.19 2.00
CA MET A 687 -10.95 -25.19 1.79
C MET A 687 -9.62 -25.67 2.39
N ILE A 688 -9.63 -26.17 3.62
CA ILE A 688 -8.44 -26.72 4.28
C ILE A 688 -7.82 -27.87 3.47
N ILE A 689 -8.63 -28.82 3.01
CA ILE A 689 -8.14 -29.94 2.20
C ILE A 689 -7.52 -29.47 0.88
N TRP A 690 -8.13 -28.47 0.23
CA TRP A 690 -7.59 -27.90 -1.00
C TRP A 690 -6.27 -27.17 -0.74
N LEU A 691 -6.21 -26.34 0.32
CA LEU A 691 -5.01 -25.60 0.71
C LEU A 691 -3.85 -26.53 1.08
N ASP A 692 -4.12 -27.58 1.87
CA ASP A 692 -3.10 -28.57 2.23
C ASP A 692 -2.49 -29.23 0.98
N ARG A 693 -3.29 -29.50 -0.06
CA ARG A 693 -2.77 -30.00 -1.34
C ARG A 693 -1.94 -28.96 -2.09
N MET A 694 -2.37 -27.70 -2.12
CA MET A 694 -1.60 -26.62 -2.76
C MET A 694 -0.23 -26.44 -2.10
N GLU A 695 -0.18 -26.54 -0.78
CA GLU A 695 1.06 -26.46 -0.01
C GLU A 695 1.94 -27.68 -0.22
N ARG A 696 1.39 -28.90 -0.21
CA ARG A 696 2.13 -30.13 -0.58
C ARG A 696 2.76 -30.01 -1.95
N ILE A 697 2.01 -29.46 -2.91
CA ILE A 697 2.52 -29.23 -4.25
C ILE A 697 3.70 -28.27 -4.21
N GLN A 698 3.57 -27.13 -3.51
CA GLN A 698 4.64 -26.15 -3.43
C GLN A 698 5.89 -26.69 -2.72
N LEU A 699 5.71 -27.41 -1.60
CA LEU A 699 6.82 -28.02 -0.86
C LEU A 699 7.58 -29.04 -1.69
N TYR A 700 6.85 -29.87 -2.44
CA TYR A 700 7.48 -30.86 -3.31
C TYR A 700 8.18 -30.22 -4.51
N ASP A 701 7.60 -29.17 -5.09
CA ASP A 701 8.24 -28.40 -6.16
C ASP A 701 9.56 -27.77 -5.67
N ASP A 702 9.54 -27.17 -4.48
CA ASP A 702 10.73 -26.63 -3.82
C ASP A 702 11.77 -27.74 -3.58
N TYR A 703 11.37 -28.89 -3.03
CA TYR A 703 12.24 -30.04 -2.79
C TYR A 703 12.91 -30.58 -4.07
N ILE A 704 12.14 -30.78 -5.14
CA ILE A 704 12.65 -31.27 -6.43
C ILE A 704 13.58 -30.24 -7.06
N ALA A 705 13.21 -28.96 -7.03
CA ALA A 705 14.06 -27.88 -7.51
C ALA A 705 15.41 -27.84 -6.78
N PHE A 706 15.42 -28.09 -5.46
CA PHE A 706 16.64 -28.20 -4.66
C PHE A 706 17.47 -29.43 -5.06
N LYS A 707 16.86 -30.61 -5.23
CA LYS A 707 17.56 -31.83 -5.65
C LYS A 707 18.19 -31.71 -7.05
N LEU A 708 17.54 -30.99 -7.97
CA LEU A 708 18.05 -30.73 -9.32
C LEU A 708 19.24 -29.77 -9.32
N ARG A 709 19.18 -28.69 -8.52
CA ARG A 709 20.13 -27.58 -8.57
C ARG A 709 21.21 -27.61 -7.49
N GLY A 710 21.10 -28.48 -6.48
CA GLY A 710 22.03 -28.58 -5.35
C GLY A 710 21.94 -27.44 -4.32
N ALA A 711 21.33 -26.32 -4.71
CA ALA A 711 20.87 -25.23 -3.86
C ALA A 711 19.62 -24.64 -4.52
N PHE A 712 18.78 -23.94 -3.76
CA PHE A 712 18.02 -22.89 -4.41
C PHE A 712 19.04 -21.90 -4.92
N GLU A 713 19.26 -21.88 -6.24
CA GLU A 713 19.89 -20.74 -6.89
C GLU A 713 19.31 -19.51 -6.20
N ARG A 714 20.20 -18.64 -5.71
CA ARG A 714 19.88 -17.28 -5.33
C ARG A 714 18.70 -16.87 -6.23
N PRO A 715 17.50 -16.50 -5.75
CA PRO A 715 16.98 -15.28 -6.32
C PRO A 715 18.18 -14.37 -6.12
N SER A 716 18.85 -14.02 -7.21
CA SER A 716 19.93 -13.06 -7.11
C SER A 716 19.34 -11.98 -6.19
N PRO A 717 20.11 -11.38 -5.26
CA PRO A 717 19.75 -10.04 -4.89
C PRO A 717 19.39 -9.33 -6.20
N PRO A 718 18.58 -8.30 -6.21
CA PRO A 718 18.53 -7.45 -7.40
C PRO A 718 19.93 -6.88 -7.79
N THR A 719 21.06 -7.53 -7.53
CA THR A 719 22.32 -7.57 -8.29
C THR A 719 22.15 -8.21 -9.68
N THR A 720 21.22 -7.68 -10.45
CA THR A 720 21.63 -6.86 -11.59
C THR A 720 20.66 -5.69 -11.60
N ARG A 721 20.92 -4.67 -10.77
CA ARG A 721 20.42 -3.31 -11.06
C ARG A 721 20.62 -3.17 -12.56
N PRO A 722 19.56 -2.88 -13.33
CA PRO A 722 19.68 -2.99 -14.76
C PRO A 722 20.90 -2.16 -15.16
N LEU A 723 21.89 -2.81 -15.81
CA LEU A 723 23.12 -2.17 -16.30
C LEU A 723 22.80 -0.86 -17.07
N ARG A 724 21.56 -0.77 -17.57
CA ARG A 724 20.95 0.43 -18.12
C ARG A 724 19.85 0.95 -17.18
N THR A 725 20.04 2.16 -16.68
CA THR A 725 19.03 2.97 -15.97
C THR A 725 17.80 3.28 -16.83
N GLN A 726 17.86 3.04 -18.14
CA GLN A 726 16.81 3.34 -19.10
C GLN A 726 16.57 2.17 -20.08
N LYS A 727 15.29 1.87 -20.39
CA LYS A 727 14.90 0.87 -21.39
C LYS A 727 13.90 1.43 -22.40
N LEU A 728 14.20 1.23 -23.68
CA LEU A 728 13.36 1.58 -24.82
C LEU A 728 12.74 0.30 -25.44
N ALA A 729 11.71 0.49 -26.26
CA ALA A 729 11.17 -0.62 -27.06
C ALA A 729 12.21 -1.11 -28.09
N LEU A 730 12.25 -2.43 -28.33
CA LEU A 730 13.22 -3.06 -29.25
C LEU A 730 13.09 -2.57 -30.69
N HIS A 731 11.88 -2.25 -31.13
CA HIS A 731 11.59 -1.86 -32.51
C HIS A 731 11.11 -0.40 -32.57
N PRO A 732 12.00 0.57 -32.85
CA PRO A 732 11.60 1.95 -33.14
C PRO A 732 10.81 2.05 -34.45
N LYS A 733 10.08 3.14 -34.64
CA LYS A 733 9.52 3.52 -35.94
C LYS A 733 10.53 4.38 -36.69
N GLU A 734 10.71 4.12 -37.98
CA GLU A 734 11.50 5.00 -38.84
C GLU A 734 10.55 6.00 -39.50
N LEU A 735 10.78 7.30 -39.25
CA LEU A 735 9.89 8.36 -39.66
C LEU A 735 10.68 9.49 -40.32
N ASP A 736 10.07 10.13 -41.31
CA ASP A 736 10.61 11.34 -41.96
C ASP A 736 10.69 12.51 -40.96
N PRO A 737 11.81 13.27 -40.91
CA PRO A 737 11.97 14.40 -40.00
C PRO A 737 10.90 15.51 -40.13
N ALA A 738 10.41 15.80 -41.34
CA ALA A 738 9.40 16.84 -41.54
C ALA A 738 8.03 16.38 -41.01
N PHE A 739 7.69 15.10 -41.20
CA PHE A 739 6.54 14.48 -40.55
C PHE A 739 6.67 14.51 -39.02
N VAL A 740 7.83 14.17 -38.47
CA VAL A 740 8.10 14.22 -37.03
C VAL A 740 7.92 15.63 -36.48
N ALA A 741 8.50 16.64 -37.13
CA ALA A 741 8.38 18.04 -36.72
C ALA A 741 6.94 18.50 -36.63
N THR A 742 6.12 18.13 -37.62
CA THR A 742 4.69 18.46 -37.67
C THR A 742 3.91 17.68 -36.61
N ALA A 743 4.08 16.36 -36.54
CA ALA A 743 3.28 15.49 -35.68
C ALA A 743 3.55 15.73 -34.19
N HIS A 744 4.81 15.98 -33.82
CA HIS A 744 5.24 16.22 -32.44
C HIS A 744 5.18 17.71 -32.02
N GLN A 745 4.77 18.60 -32.93
CA GLN A 745 4.68 20.05 -32.68
C GLN A 745 6.02 20.68 -32.28
N ILE A 746 7.08 20.39 -33.06
CA ILE A 746 8.46 20.84 -32.86
C ILE A 746 9.00 21.51 -34.14
N PRO A 747 8.51 22.72 -34.48
CA PRO A 747 8.77 23.35 -35.79
C PRO A 747 10.24 23.71 -36.04
N ASP A 748 11.02 23.89 -34.97
CA ASP A 748 12.45 24.21 -34.96
C ASP A 748 13.35 22.96 -34.88
N PHE A 749 12.79 21.75 -35.05
CA PHE A 749 13.54 20.50 -34.99
C PHE A 749 14.76 20.48 -35.93
N ALA A 750 14.62 20.98 -37.16
CA ALA A 750 15.71 20.99 -38.13
C ALA A 750 16.87 21.93 -37.70
N GLU A 751 16.55 23.07 -37.08
CA GLU A 751 17.53 24.02 -36.56
C GLU A 751 18.26 23.44 -35.35
N GLN A 752 17.51 22.91 -34.38
CA GLN A 752 18.08 22.26 -33.19
C GLN A 752 18.91 21.03 -33.56
N PHE A 753 18.46 20.24 -34.53
CA PHE A 753 19.20 19.09 -35.03
C PHE A 753 20.55 19.52 -35.63
N LYS A 754 20.55 20.61 -36.41
CA LYS A 754 21.77 21.20 -36.96
C LYS A 754 22.70 21.71 -35.86
N LEU A 755 22.18 22.42 -34.85
CA LEU A 755 22.98 22.93 -33.72
C LEU A 755 23.60 21.79 -32.91
N HIS A 756 22.83 20.77 -32.56
CA HIS A 756 23.31 19.60 -31.83
C HIS A 756 24.38 18.86 -32.64
N PHE A 757 24.15 18.64 -33.93
CA PHE A 757 25.10 17.97 -34.81
C PHE A 757 26.40 18.76 -35.01
N GLN A 758 26.33 20.10 -35.07
CA GLN A 758 27.51 20.97 -35.05
C GLN A 758 28.30 20.81 -33.74
N GLY A 759 27.61 20.75 -32.59
CA GLY A 759 28.24 20.48 -31.30
C GLY A 759 28.99 19.14 -31.26
N LEU A 760 28.43 18.08 -31.87
CA LEU A 760 29.11 16.79 -32.02
C LEU A 760 30.39 16.92 -32.89
N GLN A 761 30.33 17.67 -33.99
CA GLN A 761 31.50 17.94 -34.83
C GLN A 761 32.58 18.72 -34.06
N ASP A 762 32.20 19.68 -33.23
CA ASP A 762 33.14 20.47 -32.46
C ASP A 762 33.81 19.68 -31.34
N LYS A 763 33.13 18.70 -30.73
CA LYS A 763 33.73 17.78 -29.74
C LYS A 763 34.85 16.90 -30.32
N VAL A 764 34.75 16.51 -31.59
CA VAL A 764 35.74 15.65 -32.26
C VAL A 764 36.89 16.46 -32.88
N ARG A 765 36.75 17.80 -32.98
CA ARG A 765 37.81 18.66 -33.52
C ARG A 765 38.98 18.76 -32.54
N PRO A 766 40.24 18.64 -33.01
CA PRO A 766 41.40 18.80 -32.14
C PRO A 766 41.49 20.23 -31.56
N PRO A 767 41.95 20.40 -30.30
CA PRO A 767 42.07 21.70 -29.66
C PRO A 767 43.04 22.60 -30.43
N LEU A 768 42.71 23.90 -30.52
CA LEU A 768 43.53 24.87 -31.23
C LEU A 768 44.81 25.19 -30.44
N PRO A 769 45.98 25.33 -31.10
CA PRO A 769 47.15 25.96 -30.48
C PRO A 769 46.83 27.42 -30.12
N VAL A 770 47.31 27.88 -28.96
CA VAL A 770 46.95 29.14 -28.27
C VAL A 770 47.02 30.43 -29.12
N ASN A 771 47.63 30.41 -30.31
CA ASN A 771 47.86 31.60 -31.15
C ASN A 771 47.37 31.52 -32.61
N ARG A 772 46.31 30.75 -32.93
CA ARG A 772 45.69 30.79 -34.28
C ARG A 772 44.16 30.82 -34.24
N SER A 773 43.56 31.83 -34.85
CA SER A 773 42.16 31.81 -35.28
C SER A 773 42.01 30.97 -36.54
N ARG A 774 41.04 30.05 -36.58
CA ARG A 774 40.68 29.35 -37.81
C ARG A 774 40.01 30.34 -38.77
N PRO A 775 40.34 30.33 -40.08
CA PRO A 775 39.39 30.80 -41.07
C PRO A 775 38.11 29.99 -40.89
N THR A 776 36.95 30.63 -40.87
CA THR A 776 35.63 29.97 -40.93
C THR A 776 35.53 29.24 -42.26
N LEU A 777 36.08 28.02 -42.33
CA LEU A 777 35.80 27.11 -43.42
C LEU A 777 34.27 26.91 -43.47
N PRO A 778 33.63 26.98 -44.65
CA PRO A 778 32.21 26.72 -44.77
C PRO A 778 31.93 25.35 -44.16
N ILE A 779 31.08 25.30 -43.14
CA ILE A 779 30.61 24.04 -42.57
C ILE A 779 29.90 23.31 -43.72
N PRO A 780 30.33 22.09 -44.11
CA PRO A 780 29.63 21.32 -45.12
C PRO A 780 28.15 21.23 -44.77
N SER A 781 27.26 21.38 -45.75
CA SER A 781 25.82 21.25 -45.52
C SER A 781 25.54 19.91 -44.83
N ILE A 782 25.00 19.96 -43.61
CA ILE A 782 24.62 18.77 -42.86
C ILE A 782 23.57 18.04 -43.69
N PRO A 783 23.80 16.77 -44.08
CA PRO A 783 22.81 16.01 -44.83
C PRO A 783 21.56 15.85 -43.98
N THR A 784 20.39 16.17 -44.52
CA THR A 784 19.13 15.88 -43.85
C THR A 784 18.89 14.37 -43.93
N PRO A 785 18.70 13.65 -42.81
CA PRO A 785 18.41 12.22 -42.86
C PRO A 785 17.06 11.97 -43.54
N GLY A 786 16.97 10.96 -44.39
CA GLY A 786 15.70 10.56 -45.02
C GLY A 786 14.69 9.94 -44.05
N ALA A 787 15.17 9.36 -42.94
CA ALA A 787 14.35 8.88 -41.84
C ALA A 787 15.17 8.89 -40.53
N ILE A 788 14.48 9.03 -39.40
CA ILE A 788 15.05 8.91 -38.06
C ILE A 788 14.31 7.83 -37.26
N LYS A 789 15.02 7.14 -36.37
CA LYS A 789 14.41 6.16 -35.46
C LYS A 789 13.73 6.90 -34.32
N VAL A 790 12.45 6.62 -34.09
CA VAL A 790 11.60 7.29 -33.10
C VAL A 790 10.97 6.28 -32.14
N TRP A 791 10.98 6.62 -30.85
CA TRP A 791 10.29 5.89 -29.79
C TRP A 791 9.18 6.75 -29.17
N GLN A 792 8.11 6.09 -28.73
CA GLN A 792 6.98 6.78 -28.09
C GLN A 792 7.06 6.81 -26.56
N ARG A 793 7.93 5.99 -25.96
CA ARG A 793 8.08 5.88 -24.51
C ARG A 793 9.46 5.35 -24.12
N VAL A 794 9.89 5.73 -22.93
CA VAL A 794 11.10 5.23 -22.26
C VAL A 794 10.74 4.81 -20.83
N LYS A 795 11.34 3.72 -20.35
CA LYS A 795 11.23 3.32 -18.93
C LYS A 795 12.51 3.70 -18.19
N PHE A 796 12.38 4.34 -17.04
CA PHE A 796 13.48 4.63 -16.12
C PHE A 796 13.45 3.63 -14.96
N PHE A 797 14.63 3.22 -14.51
CA PHE A 797 14.84 2.39 -13.33
C PHE A 797 15.75 3.17 -12.39
N THR A 798 15.19 3.62 -11.27
CA THR A 798 15.95 4.35 -10.23
C THR A 798 16.07 3.45 -9.00
N PRO A 799 17.29 3.14 -8.54
CA PRO A 799 17.47 2.39 -7.30
C PRO A 799 16.71 3.03 -6.14
N ASN A 800 16.20 2.20 -5.23
CA ASN A 800 15.60 2.71 -4.02
C ASN A 800 16.70 3.34 -3.16
N PRO A 801 16.60 4.63 -2.79
CA PRO A 801 17.69 5.28 -2.06
C PRO A 801 17.74 4.81 -0.60
N GLN A 802 16.62 4.37 -0.01
CA GLN A 802 16.54 4.08 1.43
C GLN A 802 16.94 2.67 1.83
N LEU A 803 16.85 1.71 0.91
CA LEU A 803 17.11 0.31 1.22
C LEU A 803 17.51 -0.45 -0.05
N GLU A 804 18.74 -0.98 -0.08
CA GLU A 804 19.25 -1.70 -1.25
C GLU A 804 18.42 -2.94 -1.62
N SER A 805 17.85 -3.63 -0.63
CA SER A 805 17.00 -4.79 -0.86
C SER A 805 15.60 -4.46 -1.40
N ALA A 806 15.19 -3.18 -1.35
CA ALA A 806 13.90 -2.74 -1.85
C ALA A 806 13.90 -2.67 -3.39
N PRO A 807 12.75 -2.92 -4.04
CA PRO A 807 12.64 -2.81 -5.49
C PRO A 807 12.96 -1.40 -6.01
N ASP A 808 13.63 -1.33 -7.16
CA ASP A 808 13.83 -0.09 -7.91
C ASP A 808 12.49 0.60 -8.21
N PHE A 809 12.50 1.93 -8.17
CA PHE A 809 11.42 2.73 -8.73
C PHE A 809 11.43 2.59 -10.25
N VAL A 810 10.28 2.19 -10.80
CA VAL A 810 10.04 2.14 -12.24
C VAL A 810 9.19 3.32 -12.63
N ASP A 811 9.65 4.06 -13.62
CA ASP A 811 8.93 5.20 -14.16
C ASP A 811 8.86 5.15 -15.69
N VAL A 812 7.85 5.76 -16.30
CA VAL A 812 7.65 5.72 -17.76
C VAL A 812 7.28 7.09 -18.30
N ALA A 813 8.19 7.70 -19.06
CA ALA A 813 7.86 8.90 -19.86
C ALA A 813 7.30 8.52 -21.22
N VAL A 814 6.31 9.29 -21.67
CA VAL A 814 5.67 9.17 -22.98
C VAL A 814 5.89 10.44 -23.79
N ALA A 815 6.29 10.25 -25.06
CA ALA A 815 6.48 11.29 -26.07
C ALA A 815 5.77 10.85 -27.35
N ARG A 816 4.44 10.90 -27.33
CA ARG A 816 3.59 10.34 -28.38
C ARG A 816 2.75 11.44 -29.03
N PRO A 817 2.82 11.63 -30.36
CA PRO A 817 1.97 12.57 -31.05
C PRO A 817 0.55 12.02 -31.14
N ARG A 818 -0.37 12.84 -31.64
CA ARG A 818 -1.74 12.38 -31.94
C ARG A 818 -1.70 11.34 -33.06
N SER A 819 -2.53 10.29 -32.95
CA SER A 819 -2.54 9.19 -33.93
C SER A 819 -2.92 9.63 -35.35
N ASN A 820 -3.80 10.64 -35.48
CA ASN A 820 -4.10 11.31 -36.74
C ASN A 820 -3.96 12.84 -36.54
N PRO A 821 -2.97 13.51 -37.16
CA PRO A 821 -2.78 14.95 -37.04
C PRO A 821 -3.92 15.78 -37.65
N LEU A 822 -4.76 15.18 -38.50
CA LEU A 822 -5.77 15.87 -39.31
C LEU A 822 -7.21 15.74 -38.76
N ASN A 823 -7.45 14.95 -37.71
CA ASN A 823 -8.79 14.77 -37.13
C ASN A 823 -8.75 14.52 -35.61
N ASP A 824 -9.79 14.96 -34.90
CA ASP A 824 -9.90 14.88 -33.45
C ASP A 824 -10.31 13.49 -32.92
N THR A 825 -10.63 12.53 -33.79
CA THR A 825 -11.18 11.21 -33.43
C THR A 825 -10.13 10.14 -33.07
N GLY A 826 -8.89 10.53 -32.76
CA GLY A 826 -7.77 9.61 -32.47
C GLY A 826 -7.28 9.68 -31.02
N THR A 827 -6.34 8.80 -30.66
CA THR A 827 -5.68 8.87 -29.34
C THR A 827 -4.99 10.24 -29.20
N PRO A 828 -5.30 11.03 -28.14
CA PRO A 828 -4.70 12.34 -27.94
C PRO A 828 -3.18 12.28 -27.86
N ALA A 829 -2.52 13.38 -28.17
CA ALA A 829 -1.08 13.50 -27.94
C ALA A 829 -0.78 13.40 -26.44
N ARG A 830 0.38 12.86 -26.09
CA ARG A 830 0.87 12.77 -24.71
C ARG A 830 2.36 13.07 -24.69
N PHE A 831 2.71 14.13 -23.99
CA PHE A 831 4.08 14.56 -23.77
C PHE A 831 4.26 14.77 -22.26
N ASP A 832 5.02 13.88 -21.64
CA ASP A 832 5.16 13.87 -20.19
C ASP A 832 6.22 14.88 -19.75
N PRO A 833 5.98 15.62 -18.66
CA PRO A 833 7.01 16.42 -18.01
C PRO A 833 8.12 15.53 -17.41
N ILE A 834 9.36 16.02 -17.46
CA ILE A 834 10.57 15.29 -17.07
C ILE A 834 11.51 16.16 -16.23
N LEU A 835 12.28 15.49 -15.37
CA LEU A 835 13.41 16.06 -14.63
C LEU A 835 14.70 15.73 -15.38
N VAL A 836 15.45 16.77 -15.73
CA VAL A 836 16.74 16.66 -16.41
C VAL A 836 17.84 17.13 -15.48
N ARG A 837 18.85 16.29 -15.25
CA ARG A 837 19.97 16.65 -14.36
C ARG A 837 20.78 17.80 -14.95
N LYS A 838 21.13 18.80 -14.13
CA LYS A 838 22.02 19.88 -14.55
C LYS A 838 23.47 19.37 -14.66
N PRO A 839 24.23 19.80 -15.69
CA PRO A 839 25.56 19.26 -15.98
C PRO A 839 26.65 19.66 -14.98
N ASP A 840 26.42 20.67 -14.15
CA ASP A 840 27.31 21.21 -13.11
C ASP A 840 27.15 20.53 -11.74
N VAL A 841 26.26 19.54 -11.63
CA VAL A 841 26.05 18.77 -10.39
C VAL A 841 26.96 17.55 -10.39
N GLU A 842 28.14 17.70 -9.78
CA GLU A 842 29.12 16.61 -9.62
C GLU A 842 28.89 15.73 -8.37
N ASP A 843 28.16 16.24 -7.37
CA ASP A 843 27.95 15.54 -6.11
C ASP A 843 26.90 14.42 -6.23
N ALA A 844 27.34 13.19 -6.00
CA ALA A 844 26.50 12.00 -6.01
C ALA A 844 25.40 12.03 -4.93
N ASN A 845 25.60 12.83 -3.88
CA ASN A 845 24.69 12.96 -2.74
C ASN A 845 23.78 14.18 -2.83
N ALA A 846 23.87 15.02 -3.87
CA ALA A 846 22.99 16.16 -4.00
C ALA A 846 21.52 15.72 -4.24
N PHE A 847 20.57 16.37 -3.55
CA PHE A 847 19.12 16.23 -3.74
C PHE A 847 18.40 17.59 -3.73
N GLY A 848 17.13 17.60 -4.11
CA GLY A 848 16.30 18.81 -4.23
C GLY A 848 16.11 19.28 -5.67
N ILE A 849 15.17 20.20 -5.88
CA ILE A 849 14.82 20.67 -7.24
C ILE A 849 15.97 21.42 -7.93
N ASP A 850 16.88 22.02 -7.15
CA ASP A 850 17.99 22.84 -7.67
C ASP A 850 18.94 22.08 -8.60
N LEU A 851 18.91 20.75 -8.55
CA LEU A 851 19.75 19.87 -9.38
C LEU A 851 19.14 19.54 -10.72
N TYR A 852 17.88 19.92 -10.92
CA TYR A 852 17.08 19.55 -12.06
C TYR A 852 16.60 20.77 -12.82
N ASN A 853 16.59 20.66 -14.13
CA ASN A 853 15.75 21.47 -14.98
C ASN A 853 14.46 20.69 -15.27
N ILE A 854 13.34 21.39 -15.44
CA ILE A 854 12.08 20.79 -15.83
C ILE A 854 11.83 21.05 -17.32
N GLY A 855 11.48 20.00 -18.04
CA GLY A 855 11.08 20.12 -19.43
C GLY A 855 9.91 19.20 -19.78
N ILE A 856 9.33 19.40 -20.96
CA ILE A 856 8.32 18.52 -21.54
C ILE A 856 8.99 17.69 -22.63
N LEU A 857 8.91 16.36 -22.51
CA LEU A 857 9.50 15.45 -23.47
C LEU A 857 8.65 15.38 -24.74
N LYS A 858 9.15 15.97 -25.85
CA LYS A 858 8.41 16.05 -27.12
C LYS A 858 8.74 14.90 -28.07
N LEU A 859 9.99 14.44 -28.09
CA LEU A 859 10.45 13.38 -29.00
C LEU A 859 11.55 12.54 -28.35
N ILE A 860 11.56 11.23 -28.61
CA ILE A 860 12.68 10.32 -28.31
C ILE A 860 13.16 9.76 -29.64
N PHE A 861 14.42 9.96 -30.00
CA PHE A 861 14.93 9.56 -31.31
C PHE A 861 16.42 9.20 -31.30
N ALA A 862 16.92 8.63 -32.38
CA ALA A 862 18.34 8.36 -32.57
C ALA A 862 18.78 8.78 -33.97
N ILE A 863 20.03 9.22 -34.07
CA ILE A 863 20.64 9.62 -35.35
C ILE A 863 20.93 8.34 -36.15
N PRO A 864 20.58 8.27 -37.46
CA PRO A 864 20.94 7.14 -38.29
C PRO A 864 22.47 6.94 -38.35
N PRO A 865 22.98 5.70 -38.21
CA PRO A 865 24.42 5.44 -38.27
C PRO A 865 25.08 5.93 -39.55
N ASP A 866 24.37 5.87 -40.68
CA ASP A 866 24.85 6.33 -41.98
C ASP A 866 25.09 7.84 -42.01
N LEU A 867 24.34 8.61 -41.23
CA LEU A 867 24.53 10.05 -41.12
C LEU A 867 25.79 10.40 -40.32
N LEU A 868 26.12 9.61 -39.28
CA LEU A 868 27.34 9.80 -38.46
C LEU A 868 28.63 9.49 -39.23
N ARG A 869 28.52 8.74 -40.34
CA ARG A 869 29.63 8.33 -41.22
C ARG A 869 29.49 8.89 -42.64
N HIS A 870 28.65 9.91 -42.83
CA HIS A 870 28.31 10.39 -44.17
C HIS A 870 29.56 10.91 -44.91
N PRO A 871 29.75 10.62 -46.21
CA PRO A 871 30.97 10.98 -46.96
C PRO A 871 31.27 12.49 -47.03
N THR A 872 30.28 13.35 -46.80
CA THR A 872 30.43 14.81 -46.77
C THR A 872 30.93 15.34 -45.43
N LEU A 873 31.03 14.48 -44.40
CA LEU A 873 31.61 14.85 -43.11
C LEU A 873 33.14 14.81 -43.19
N SER A 874 33.79 15.84 -42.66
CA SER A 874 35.25 15.89 -42.60
C SER A 874 35.85 14.93 -41.56
N LEU A 875 35.06 14.46 -40.59
CA LEU A 875 35.43 13.52 -39.52
C LEU A 875 34.24 12.61 -39.21
N ALA A 876 34.50 11.33 -38.94
CA ALA A 876 33.48 10.42 -38.40
C ALA A 876 33.11 10.87 -36.98
N LEU A 877 31.81 10.86 -36.67
CA LEU A 877 31.31 11.23 -35.35
C LEU A 877 31.06 9.99 -34.50
N ASP A 878 31.32 10.12 -33.20
CA ASP A 878 30.88 9.12 -32.23
C ASP A 878 29.34 9.09 -32.17
N ASP A 879 28.80 7.91 -31.92
CA ASP A 879 27.36 7.73 -31.76
C ASP A 879 26.92 8.38 -30.43
N PRO A 880 26.10 9.45 -30.44
CA PRO A 880 25.62 10.08 -29.22
C PRO A 880 24.56 9.23 -28.50
N GLY A 881 24.19 8.07 -29.06
CA GLY A 881 23.17 7.20 -28.53
C GLY A 881 21.76 7.73 -28.77
N THR A 882 20.86 7.47 -27.83
CA THR A 882 19.48 7.96 -27.91
C THR A 882 19.39 9.39 -27.40
N LEU A 883 18.65 10.23 -28.13
CA LEU A 883 18.43 11.64 -27.87
C LEU A 883 16.97 11.92 -27.51
N ALA A 884 16.77 13.04 -26.84
CA ALA A 884 15.47 13.58 -26.49
C ALA A 884 15.33 15.02 -26.98
N TYR A 885 14.16 15.37 -27.53
CA TYR A 885 13.79 16.75 -27.81
C TYR A 885 12.92 17.27 -26.67
N VAL A 886 13.36 18.35 -26.03
CA VAL A 886 12.76 18.88 -24.81
C VAL A 886 12.31 20.32 -25.01
N GLU A 887 11.11 20.63 -24.54
CA GLU A 887 10.59 21.99 -24.38
C GLU A 887 10.83 22.42 -22.92
N TRP A 888 11.67 23.43 -22.69
CA TRP A 888 12.05 23.84 -21.34
C TRP A 888 10.98 24.70 -20.64
N LEU A 889 10.86 24.49 -19.33
CA LEU A 889 9.99 25.25 -18.43
C LEU A 889 10.84 25.99 -17.37
N ASP A 890 10.30 27.09 -16.87
CA ASP A 890 10.93 27.88 -15.80
C ASP A 890 10.35 27.45 -14.45
N VAL A 891 11.22 27.23 -13.46
CA VAL A 891 10.82 26.93 -12.07
C VAL A 891 11.04 28.19 -11.25
N GLU A 892 10.03 28.61 -10.49
CA GLU A 892 10.20 29.70 -9.52
C GLU A 892 11.13 29.24 -8.39
N PRO A 893 12.01 30.12 -7.87
CA PRO A 893 13.06 29.74 -6.94
C PRO A 893 12.50 29.31 -5.57
N ASP A 894 11.39 29.92 -5.16
CA ASP A 894 10.78 29.70 -3.85
C ASP A 894 9.57 28.77 -3.96
N LYS A 895 9.37 27.95 -2.93
CA LYS A 895 8.16 27.15 -2.78
C LYS A 895 7.01 28.03 -2.31
N ASP A 896 5.81 27.66 -2.72
CA ASP A 896 4.61 28.14 -2.04
C ASP A 896 4.57 27.57 -0.61
N GLU A 897 4.55 28.44 0.40
CA GLU A 897 4.66 28.06 1.81
C GLU A 897 3.52 27.12 2.25
N ALA A 898 2.30 27.42 1.79
CA ALA A 898 1.09 26.74 2.22
C ALA A 898 0.98 25.32 1.63
N SER A 899 1.26 25.16 0.33
CA SER A 899 1.20 23.88 -0.37
C SER A 899 2.51 23.09 -0.34
N GLY A 900 3.65 23.76 -0.16
CA GLY A 900 4.99 23.19 -0.25
C GLY A 900 5.42 22.79 -1.66
N MET A 901 4.71 23.26 -2.70
CA MET A 901 5.01 22.93 -4.11
C MET A 901 5.71 24.09 -4.81
N TYR A 902 6.55 23.75 -5.79
CA TYR A 902 7.15 24.74 -6.69
C TYR A 902 6.18 25.14 -7.79
N ARG A 903 6.17 26.42 -8.10
CA ARG A 903 5.45 26.95 -9.26
C ARG A 903 6.34 26.83 -10.51
N VAL A 904 5.76 26.29 -11.57
CA VAL A 904 6.44 26.05 -12.84
C VAL A 904 5.70 26.79 -13.94
N THR A 905 6.41 27.59 -14.73
CA THR A 905 5.82 28.40 -15.79
C THR A 905 6.40 28.07 -17.16
N ARG A 906 5.56 28.25 -18.18
CA ARG A 906 5.93 28.15 -19.58
C ARG A 906 6.23 29.57 -20.12
N PRO A 907 7.42 29.79 -20.71
CA PRO A 907 7.74 31.04 -21.38
C PRO A 907 6.69 31.46 -22.41
N ALA A 908 6.68 32.75 -22.78
CA ALA A 908 5.83 33.19 -23.89
C ALA A 908 6.24 32.47 -25.18
N ARG A 909 5.31 32.23 -26.11
CA ARG A 909 5.56 31.40 -27.33
C ARG A 909 6.83 31.75 -28.10
N ARG A 910 7.19 33.04 -28.16
CA ARG A 910 8.41 33.54 -28.84
C ARG A 910 9.73 33.26 -28.10
N PHE A 911 9.65 32.85 -26.84
CA PHE A 911 10.77 32.58 -25.94
C PHE A 911 10.79 31.13 -25.44
N ILE A 912 9.92 30.26 -25.98
CA ILE A 912 9.98 28.84 -25.65
C ILE A 912 11.31 28.32 -26.17
N ARG A 913 12.13 27.81 -25.26
CA ARG A 913 13.42 27.20 -25.58
C ARG A 913 13.21 25.72 -25.81
N HIS A 914 13.66 25.24 -26.96
CA HIS A 914 13.79 23.82 -27.22
C HIS A 914 15.26 23.43 -27.29
N GLU A 915 15.54 22.16 -27.00
CA GLU A 915 16.89 21.63 -27.04
C GLU A 915 16.88 20.13 -27.32
N ILE A 916 17.91 19.65 -28.02
CA ILE A 916 18.20 18.23 -28.14
C ILE A 916 19.26 17.86 -27.10
N ILE A 917 18.88 16.98 -26.19
CA ILE A 917 19.73 16.48 -25.11
C ILE A 917 19.93 14.97 -25.24
N GLU A 918 20.97 14.44 -24.61
CA GLU A 918 21.13 12.99 -24.45
C GLU A 918 20.00 12.44 -23.57
N LEU A 919 19.39 11.32 -23.96
CA LEU A 919 18.32 10.70 -23.18
C LEU A 919 18.80 10.33 -21.76
N SER A 920 20.08 9.99 -21.61
CA SER A 920 20.76 9.64 -20.36
C SER A 920 20.73 10.76 -19.30
N SER A 921 20.61 12.04 -19.70
CA SER A 921 20.53 13.15 -18.74
C SER A 921 19.15 13.28 -18.08
N ILE A 922 18.14 12.59 -18.62
CA ILE A 922 16.79 12.55 -18.05
C ILE A 922 16.78 11.52 -16.92
N SER A 923 16.52 11.99 -15.70
CA SER A 923 16.45 11.12 -14.52
C SER A 923 15.12 10.37 -14.47
N ARG A 924 14.00 11.09 -14.63
CA ARG A 924 12.63 10.55 -14.49
C ARG A 924 11.58 11.55 -14.99
N THR A 925 10.32 11.16 -15.01
CA THR A 925 9.16 12.04 -15.13
C THR A 925 8.86 12.79 -13.83
N CYS A 926 8.16 13.91 -13.97
CA CYS A 926 7.52 14.63 -12.88
C CYS A 926 6.05 14.91 -13.19
N HIS A 927 5.25 15.15 -12.15
CA HIS A 927 3.83 15.41 -12.30
C HIS A 927 3.56 16.92 -12.17
N LEU A 928 3.10 17.54 -13.26
CA LEU A 928 2.67 18.93 -13.28
C LEU A 928 1.15 19.02 -13.26
N ILE A 929 0.60 19.67 -12.22
CA ILE A 929 -0.82 19.94 -12.08
C ILE A 929 -1.09 21.38 -12.56
N PRO A 930 -2.05 21.63 -13.46
CA PRO A 930 -2.35 22.99 -13.93
C PRO A 930 -2.69 23.93 -12.78
N ASP A 931 -2.17 25.16 -12.83
CA ASP A 931 -2.65 26.24 -11.97
C ASP A 931 -4.10 26.55 -12.36
N PHE A 932 -5.06 26.10 -11.57
CA PHE A 932 -6.48 26.27 -11.83
C PHE A 932 -7.00 27.67 -11.42
N GLY A 933 -6.22 28.45 -10.67
CA GLY A 933 -6.73 29.65 -9.99
C GLY A 933 -7.94 29.33 -9.09
N SER A 934 -8.94 30.21 -9.06
CA SER A 934 -10.14 30.03 -8.24
C SER A 934 -11.13 28.99 -8.78
N LYS A 935 -11.16 28.77 -10.10
CA LYS A 935 -12.07 27.81 -10.75
C LYS A 935 -11.42 27.13 -11.94
N ALA A 936 -11.64 25.83 -12.06
CA ALA A 936 -11.12 25.04 -13.16
C ALA A 936 -11.68 25.51 -14.52
N THR A 937 -10.78 25.89 -15.43
CA THR A 937 -11.12 26.36 -16.77
C THR A 937 -11.85 25.29 -17.59
N ARG A 938 -13.07 25.60 -18.05
CA ARG A 938 -13.93 24.63 -18.76
C ARG A 938 -13.37 24.13 -20.07
N SER A 939 -12.59 24.95 -20.79
CA SER A 939 -12.00 24.64 -22.09
C SER A 939 -10.77 23.72 -22.04
N TRP A 940 -10.29 23.38 -20.84
CA TRP A 940 -9.22 22.42 -20.62
C TRP A 940 -9.77 21.01 -20.44
N SER A 941 -9.01 20.05 -20.93
CA SER A 941 -9.14 18.61 -20.71
C SER A 941 -7.79 18.06 -20.25
N PHE A 942 -7.75 16.84 -19.70
CA PHE A 942 -6.51 16.21 -19.24
C PHE A 942 -5.41 16.16 -20.31
N ASP A 943 -5.77 16.03 -21.59
CA ASP A 943 -4.83 15.96 -22.72
C ASP A 943 -4.47 17.33 -23.30
N THR A 944 -5.26 18.38 -23.04
CA THR A 944 -4.98 19.73 -23.53
C THR A 944 -4.41 20.66 -22.49
N ALA A 945 -4.58 20.36 -21.19
CA ALA A 945 -4.13 21.23 -20.10
C ALA A 945 -2.62 21.48 -20.15
N ILE A 946 -1.81 20.42 -20.30
CA ILE A 946 -0.35 20.55 -20.40
C ILE A 946 0.09 21.38 -21.62
N LEU A 947 -0.70 21.41 -22.69
CA LEU A 947 -0.39 22.14 -23.93
C LEU A 947 -0.89 23.58 -23.92
N LYS A 948 -2.03 23.84 -23.29
CA LYS A 948 -2.71 25.15 -23.30
C LYS A 948 -2.31 26.03 -22.14
N GLN A 949 -2.02 25.45 -20.98
CA GLN A 949 -1.77 26.21 -19.77
C GLN A 949 -0.32 26.72 -19.70
N ARG A 950 -0.12 27.87 -19.03
CA ARG A 950 1.19 28.49 -18.86
C ARG A 950 1.78 28.37 -17.47
N ALA A 951 0.99 28.05 -16.45
CA ALA A 951 1.46 27.88 -15.08
C ALA A 951 0.97 26.55 -14.50
N PHE A 952 1.85 25.90 -13.76
CA PHE A 952 1.66 24.58 -13.18
C PHE A 952 2.24 24.54 -11.76
N TRP A 953 1.79 23.58 -10.99
CA TRP A 953 2.33 23.20 -9.70
C TRP A 953 3.08 21.88 -9.82
N LEU A 954 4.33 21.85 -9.37
CA LEU A 954 5.14 20.65 -9.30
C LEU A 954 4.69 19.79 -8.13
N ASN A 955 4.14 18.62 -8.44
CA ASN A 955 3.53 17.76 -7.44
C ASN A 955 4.55 16.78 -6.82
N ASN A 956 4.85 17.01 -5.54
CA ASN A 956 5.75 16.20 -4.73
C ASN A 956 5.16 14.83 -4.35
N TYR A 957 3.84 14.68 -4.42
CA TYR A 957 3.12 13.51 -3.93
C TYR A 957 2.81 12.48 -5.03
N SER A 958 3.51 12.48 -6.16
CA SER A 958 3.25 11.49 -7.22
C SER A 958 3.67 10.06 -6.81
N ASP A 959 4.82 9.95 -6.14
CA ASP A 959 5.31 8.74 -5.47
C ASP A 959 6.31 9.09 -4.36
N ASN A 960 6.77 8.09 -3.59
CA ASN A 960 7.70 8.30 -2.48
C ASN A 960 9.06 8.85 -2.93
N LEU A 961 9.54 8.48 -4.12
CA LEU A 961 10.81 8.99 -4.62
C LEU A 961 10.68 10.46 -5.03
N ALA A 962 9.57 10.85 -5.65
CA ALA A 962 9.29 12.25 -5.98
C ALA A 962 9.18 13.08 -4.69
N PHE A 963 8.54 12.54 -3.65
CA PHE A 963 8.43 13.16 -2.35
C PHE A 963 9.79 13.39 -1.67
N GLN A 964 10.75 12.47 -1.88
CA GLN A 964 12.13 12.58 -1.39
C GLN A 964 13.02 13.47 -2.26
N THR A 965 12.76 13.57 -3.55
CA THR A 965 13.66 14.22 -4.52
C THR A 965 13.30 15.68 -4.77
N LEU A 966 12.00 16.01 -4.75
CA LEU A 966 11.47 17.32 -5.17
C LEU A 966 11.27 18.28 -4.01
N TYR A 967 11.17 17.76 -2.79
CA TYR A 967 11.03 18.56 -1.59
C TYR A 967 12.37 19.11 -1.12
#